data_AF-A0A2M8FS62-F1
#
_entry.id   AF-A0A2M8FS62-F1
#
_cell.length_a   1.000
_cell.length_b   1.000
_cell.length_c   1.000
_cell.angle_alpha   90.00
_cell.angle_beta   90.00
_cell.angle_gamma   90.00
#
_symmetry.space_group_name_H-M   'P 1'
#
loop_
_entity.id
_entity.type
_entity.pdbx_description
1 polymer ?
#
loop_
_entity_poly.entity_id
_entity_poly.type
_entity_poly.pdbx_seq_one_letter_code
_entity_poly.pdbx_strand_id
1 'polypeptide(L)'
;MENNYQILIRKLDNFIRKYYKNRLLKGSIYAFGLLLLAFIFFTSLEYIMQFNTGGRTLLFYAFLVISSYVLVYFIIVPLAKLYQFGKIINRKQAAEIVGNHFEEVKDKLINVLQLEEKASLSNENHHLLLASINQKSLQLKPVPFSDAIRFEENKKYLKYALIPLFLILIISVFSPSIFTEGSQRLLNHNTYIAPIAPFKIEINNQTLTVLKNDDYTLEITVNGNQLPSKVYLQKEGNKLPLTKTNNRTFTYTFKNVQQNEPFKIYASGFYTPEYELKMLPNPLLNNFTIELTYPNYIKKPAETLTNTGDLIVPEGTKIKWNITTEDADKLQFILGDSAYAIKPANQLSVFSLKAIHSSNYGFVPQNSFVQNKDTIFYNLQVIKDKFPSIETDERQDSTNENRMYFKGLITDDYGFSSLSFNYKIKTIIDSLPQRNELKTVKIPFNKVITSEEFFHFWDVKELNILPGDEIEYYFEVWDNDGVNGSKSSRTSLKTFKSKTIKERNAATEGSNKNIKKELSESVAEAKDIQKELEKLKQKLSEKKEIGWEEKQKMKELLEKQKELQERVEKIEQENQKNNEQQNEYKQYNEELLQKQEQLQKLFDELMTDEMKEMMEKLQEIMDKLDKNLLQEELEKMELSNKDLEKELDRSLELFKQMEFEQKLDEVKSKLEELADKQEKLAEETEKGDKNDESLKEKQEELNKEFEETKKELDALKKMDEELQKPNGMEDTKETQEEISKDQKESSEQLENKKNSKASKSQKSAAQKMDELAQKMSALQAETQQQGEDMDALRQLLDNLVHLSFKQEELMENYKKTNRQSPEYIKMAQQQKKLKDDAKMIEDSLFALSKRVVQLKSVVNKEINLINSNMEKTIAYMAERMNPMAAARQQYVMTSLNNLALLFDEALQQMQQQAQKQGQGSCDKPGGGGKPKPGPGGMGNIKKMQEQLSKQLEQMEKALKEGQKPGGKKPGQKPGEGMGMPGGQGTSESLAKMAAQQAKIRSELQKLKNKGAQGTNGLNKLMEENEQDIVNKRITQETINRQQEILTRLLESEKAEREREWDEKRESKEAKLEEKSNPTQYFNYNKEKEQEVELLKTTPPNLTQFYKNKVTQYFQEINQ
;
A
#
# COMPACT_ATOMS: atom_id res chain seq x y z
N MET A 1 69.07 118.89 -90.21
CA MET A 1 68.51 120.16 -89.69
C MET A 1 66.99 120.00 -89.63
N GLU A 2 66.41 119.90 -88.44
CA GLU A 2 64.95 119.77 -88.28
C GLU A 2 64.25 121.04 -88.77
N ASN A 3 63.19 120.86 -89.54
CA ASN A 3 62.39 121.95 -90.11
C ASN A 3 61.59 122.63 -88.99
N ASN A 4 61.62 123.96 -88.88
CA ASN A 4 60.97 124.71 -87.79
C ASN A 4 59.46 124.45 -87.68
N TYR A 5 58.80 124.04 -88.77
CA TYR A 5 57.40 123.61 -88.74
C TYR A 5 57.17 122.35 -87.89
N GLN A 6 58.09 121.38 -87.89
CA GLN A 6 57.97 120.16 -87.07
C GLN A 6 58.01 120.50 -85.57
N ILE A 7 58.76 121.54 -85.17
CA ILE A 7 58.80 122.03 -83.78
C ILE A 7 57.44 122.61 -83.38
N LEU A 8 56.78 123.37 -84.26
CA LEU A 8 55.45 123.92 -84.04
C LEU A 8 54.41 122.81 -83.85
N ILE A 9 54.43 121.80 -84.73
CA ILE A 9 53.57 120.63 -84.63
C ILE A 9 53.76 119.89 -83.30
N ARG A 10 55.02 119.67 -82.89
CA ARG A 10 55.32 119.04 -81.59
C ARG A 10 54.77 119.83 -80.41
N LYS A 11 54.79 121.17 -80.47
CA LYS A 11 54.19 122.02 -79.42
C LYS A 11 52.65 121.89 -79.39
N LEU A 12 52.00 121.82 -80.55
CA LEU A 12 50.55 121.59 -80.62
C LEU A 12 50.17 120.19 -80.11
N ASP A 13 50.92 119.16 -80.47
CA ASP A 13 50.69 117.79 -79.98
C ASP A 13 50.91 117.70 -78.45
N ASN A 14 51.89 118.43 -77.90
CA ASN A 14 52.09 118.55 -76.45
C ASN A 14 50.91 119.24 -75.73
N PHE A 15 50.32 120.27 -76.33
CA PHE A 15 49.11 120.90 -75.82
C PHE A 15 47.92 119.93 -75.80
N ILE A 16 47.70 119.18 -76.89
CA ILE A 16 46.62 118.17 -76.98
C ILE A 16 46.78 117.12 -75.87
N ARG A 17 48.00 116.64 -75.62
CA ARG A 17 48.27 115.71 -74.51
C ARG A 17 47.96 116.34 -73.14
N LYS A 18 48.36 117.60 -72.91
CA LYS A 18 48.07 118.30 -71.64
C LYS A 18 46.56 118.55 -71.45
N TYR A 19 45.82 118.77 -72.53
CA TYR A 19 44.35 118.92 -72.52
C TYR A 19 43.64 117.66 -72.03
N TYR A 20 43.97 116.50 -72.59
CA TYR A 20 43.37 115.25 -72.16
C TYR A 20 43.86 114.80 -70.77
N LYS A 21 45.09 115.12 -70.38
CA LYS A 21 45.55 114.95 -68.98
C LYS A 21 44.67 115.75 -68.00
N ASN A 22 44.33 117.00 -68.35
CA ASN A 22 43.49 117.83 -67.49
C ASN A 22 42.05 117.29 -67.39
N ARG A 23 41.50 116.81 -68.51
CA ARG A 23 40.18 116.18 -68.55
C ARG A 23 40.12 114.87 -67.77
N LEU A 24 41.17 114.06 -67.84
CA LEU A 24 41.32 112.85 -67.02
C LEU A 24 41.35 113.21 -65.53
N LEU A 25 42.14 114.20 -65.12
CA LEU A 25 42.25 114.60 -63.71
C LEU A 25 40.91 115.10 -63.16
N LYS A 26 40.18 115.92 -63.93
CA LYS A 26 38.80 116.32 -63.59
C LYS A 26 37.86 115.10 -63.54
N GLY A 27 37.96 114.19 -64.51
CA GLY A 27 37.14 112.98 -64.57
C GLY A 27 37.37 112.04 -63.38
N SER A 28 38.62 111.83 -62.97
CA SER A 28 38.98 111.02 -61.82
C SER A 28 38.38 111.54 -60.51
N ILE A 29 38.34 112.87 -60.32
CA ILE A 29 37.70 113.46 -59.13
C ILE A 29 36.19 113.16 -59.10
N TYR A 30 35.49 113.31 -60.22
CA TYR A 30 34.06 112.99 -60.31
C TYR A 30 33.79 111.49 -60.16
N ALA A 31 34.62 110.65 -60.79
CA ALA A 31 34.52 109.19 -60.68
C ALA A 31 34.64 108.73 -59.23
N PHE A 32 35.64 109.26 -58.50
CA PHE A 32 35.83 108.94 -57.10
C PHE A 32 34.62 109.35 -56.24
N GLY A 33 34.12 110.59 -56.39
CA GLY A 33 32.95 111.05 -55.65
C GLY A 33 31.67 110.25 -55.94
N LEU A 34 31.41 109.95 -57.21
CA LEU A 34 30.23 109.17 -57.63
C LEU A 34 30.29 107.71 -57.16
N LEU A 35 31.46 107.08 -57.19
CA LEU A 35 31.64 105.71 -56.70
C LEU A 35 31.42 105.63 -55.18
N LEU A 36 31.90 106.62 -54.42
CA LEU A 36 31.63 106.70 -52.98
C LEU A 36 30.13 106.88 -52.69
N LEU A 37 29.45 107.76 -53.43
CA LEU A 37 27.99 107.93 -53.28
C LEU A 37 27.22 106.64 -53.60
N ALA A 38 27.57 105.96 -54.69
CA ALA A 38 26.97 104.69 -55.05
C ALA A 38 27.21 103.65 -53.93
N PHE A 39 28.43 103.54 -53.42
CA PHE A 39 28.76 102.61 -52.33
C PHE A 39 27.92 102.86 -51.07
N ILE A 40 27.77 104.13 -50.64
CA ILE A 40 26.92 104.49 -49.49
C ILE A 40 25.47 104.09 -49.76
N PHE A 41 24.95 104.43 -50.94
CA PHE A 41 23.56 104.20 -51.27
C PHE A 41 23.22 102.70 -51.25
N PHE A 42 23.99 101.87 -51.93
CA PHE A 42 23.70 100.43 -52.05
C PHE A 42 23.90 99.67 -50.73
N THR A 43 24.94 99.98 -49.97
CA THR A 43 25.18 99.33 -48.66
C THR A 43 24.12 99.75 -47.62
N SER A 44 23.73 101.02 -47.60
CA SER A 44 22.66 101.51 -46.71
C SER A 44 21.30 100.93 -47.06
N LEU A 45 20.98 100.82 -48.36
CA LEU A 45 19.71 100.26 -48.83
C LEU A 45 19.58 98.78 -48.44
N GLU A 46 20.65 97.99 -48.61
CA GLU A 46 20.65 96.58 -48.20
C GLU A 46 20.55 96.42 -46.67
N TYR A 47 21.22 97.28 -45.91
CA TYR A 47 21.15 97.22 -44.45
C TYR A 47 19.74 97.49 -43.92
N ILE A 48 19.04 98.49 -44.47
CA ILE A 48 17.69 98.89 -44.01
C ILE A 48 16.62 97.91 -44.47
N MET A 49 16.63 97.52 -45.75
CA MET A 49 15.55 96.70 -46.33
C MET A 49 15.78 95.19 -46.24
N GLN A 50 17.01 94.75 -45.97
CA GLN A 50 17.37 93.34 -45.80
C GLN A 50 16.81 92.43 -46.90
N PHE A 51 17.16 92.70 -48.16
CA PHE A 51 16.53 92.02 -49.29
C PHE A 51 16.79 90.50 -49.28
N ASN A 52 15.83 89.75 -49.84
CA ASN A 52 16.02 88.32 -50.12
C ASN A 52 17.14 88.11 -51.17
N THR A 53 17.51 86.85 -51.43
CA THR A 53 18.57 86.49 -52.38
C THR A 53 18.38 87.12 -53.77
N GLY A 54 17.13 87.23 -54.23
CA GLY A 54 16.80 87.87 -55.51
C GLY A 54 17.07 89.37 -55.51
N GLY A 55 16.55 90.11 -54.53
CA GLY A 55 16.76 91.55 -54.41
C GLY A 55 18.23 91.92 -54.21
N ARG A 56 18.97 91.17 -53.41
CA ARG A 56 20.43 91.34 -53.23
C ARG A 56 21.20 91.16 -54.53
N THR A 57 20.86 90.14 -55.31
CA THR A 57 21.52 89.88 -56.59
C THR A 57 21.28 91.02 -57.59
N LEU A 58 20.06 91.56 -57.63
CA LEU A 58 19.73 92.72 -58.46
C LEU A 58 20.53 93.96 -58.05
N LEU A 59 20.60 94.26 -56.75
CA LEU A 59 21.37 95.40 -56.23
C LEU A 59 22.87 95.28 -56.50
N PHE A 60 23.44 94.08 -56.36
CA PHE A 60 24.86 93.83 -56.64
C PHE A 60 25.20 94.10 -58.11
N TYR A 61 24.42 93.56 -59.05
CA TYR A 61 24.65 93.81 -60.48
C TYR A 61 24.36 95.25 -60.88
N ALA A 62 23.35 95.90 -60.27
CA ALA A 62 23.09 97.33 -60.49
C ALA A 62 24.28 98.19 -60.05
N PHE A 63 24.87 97.90 -58.89
CA PHE A 63 26.08 98.58 -58.42
C PHE A 63 27.26 98.38 -59.38
N LEU A 64 27.48 97.15 -59.87
CA LEU A 64 28.55 96.85 -60.84
C LEU A 64 28.37 97.58 -62.17
N VAL A 65 27.15 97.62 -62.71
CA VAL A 65 26.85 98.31 -63.98
C VAL A 65 27.07 99.81 -63.86
N ILE A 66 26.55 100.44 -62.80
CA ILE A 66 26.71 101.88 -62.56
C ILE A 66 28.19 102.23 -62.36
N SER A 67 28.91 101.44 -61.57
CA SER A 67 30.34 101.66 -61.29
C SER A 67 31.18 101.53 -62.57
N SER A 68 30.88 100.52 -63.39
CA SER A 68 31.54 100.32 -64.68
C SER A 68 31.28 101.49 -65.63
N TYR A 69 30.04 101.97 -65.73
CA TYR A 69 29.69 103.12 -66.57
C TYR A 69 30.45 104.39 -66.15
N VAL A 70 30.52 104.68 -64.85
CA VAL A 70 31.26 105.83 -64.30
C VAL A 70 32.75 105.73 -64.65
N LEU A 71 33.38 104.57 -64.43
CA LEU A 71 34.79 104.36 -64.75
C LEU A 71 35.06 104.47 -66.26
N VAL A 72 34.21 103.90 -67.11
CA VAL A 72 34.36 103.96 -68.56
C VAL A 72 34.30 105.41 -69.05
N TYR A 73 33.27 106.16 -68.64
CA TYR A 73 33.04 107.51 -69.14
C TYR A 73 34.06 108.53 -68.62
N PHE A 74 34.40 108.48 -67.32
CA PHE A 74 35.24 109.50 -66.69
C PHE A 74 36.73 109.18 -66.68
N ILE A 75 37.12 107.90 -66.76
CA ILE A 75 38.54 107.50 -66.74
C ILE A 75 38.94 106.91 -68.09
N ILE A 76 38.30 105.83 -68.55
CA ILE A 76 38.74 105.09 -69.73
C ILE A 76 38.65 105.94 -71.00
N VAL A 77 37.55 106.67 -71.24
CA VAL A 77 37.38 107.51 -72.44
C VAL A 77 38.43 108.63 -72.51
N PRO A 78 38.68 109.44 -71.45
CA PRO A 78 39.77 110.42 -71.47
C PRO A 78 41.16 109.81 -71.59
N LEU A 79 41.39 108.62 -70.98
CA LEU A 79 42.66 107.91 -71.06
C LEU A 79 42.94 107.41 -72.49
N ALA A 80 41.93 106.84 -73.16
CA ALA A 80 42.03 106.41 -74.56
C ALA A 80 42.37 107.58 -75.49
N LYS A 81 41.71 108.74 -75.29
CA LYS A 81 41.99 109.96 -76.05
C LYS A 81 43.38 110.54 -75.79
N LEU A 82 43.96 110.32 -74.62
CA LEU A 82 45.33 110.74 -74.28
C LEU A 82 46.39 109.95 -75.07
N TYR A 83 46.14 108.67 -75.33
CA TYR A 83 46.97 107.81 -76.18
C TYR A 83 46.59 107.87 -77.68
N GLN A 84 45.81 108.89 -78.08
CA GLN A 84 45.39 109.14 -79.47
C GLN A 84 44.46 108.08 -80.09
N PHE A 85 43.77 107.28 -79.27
CA PHE A 85 42.72 106.39 -79.74
C PHE A 85 41.35 107.12 -79.80
N GLY A 86 40.73 107.11 -80.98
CA GLY A 86 39.42 107.73 -81.25
C GLY A 86 39.50 109.19 -81.74
N LYS A 87 38.33 109.86 -81.85
CA LYS A 87 38.24 111.27 -82.30
C LYS A 87 38.88 112.22 -81.27
N ILE A 88 40.13 112.63 -81.52
CA ILE A 88 40.83 113.69 -80.78
C ILE A 88 40.61 115.06 -81.45
N ILE A 89 40.94 116.14 -80.73
CA ILE A 89 40.93 117.49 -81.32
C ILE A 89 42.04 117.58 -82.36
N ASN A 90 41.73 118.07 -83.55
CA ASN A 90 42.73 118.17 -84.63
C ASN A 90 43.67 119.37 -84.37
N ARG A 91 44.80 119.43 -85.10
CA ARG A 91 45.82 120.47 -84.91
C ARG A 91 45.30 121.88 -85.18
N LYS A 92 44.29 122.03 -86.06
CA LYS A 92 43.60 123.30 -86.34
C LYS A 92 42.75 123.76 -85.15
N GLN A 93 41.98 122.86 -84.54
CA GLN A 93 41.22 123.11 -83.32
C GLN A 93 42.14 123.39 -82.13
N ALA A 94 43.26 122.65 -82.02
CA ALA A 94 44.27 122.93 -81.00
C ALA A 94 44.88 124.32 -81.19
N ALA A 95 45.20 124.71 -82.43
CA ALA A 95 45.70 126.05 -82.75
C ALA A 95 44.67 127.15 -82.46
N GLU A 96 43.38 126.91 -82.68
CA GLU A 96 42.30 127.83 -82.35
C GLU A 96 42.14 128.02 -80.83
N ILE A 97 42.18 126.93 -80.06
CA ILE A 97 42.11 126.99 -78.58
C ILE A 97 43.35 127.71 -78.02
N VAL A 98 44.53 127.42 -78.55
CA VAL A 98 45.78 128.09 -78.14
C VAL A 98 45.76 129.56 -78.56
N GLY A 99 45.30 129.89 -79.77
CA GLY A 99 45.21 131.25 -80.28
C GLY A 99 44.19 132.13 -79.56
N ASN A 100 43.11 131.55 -79.03
CA ASN A 100 42.19 132.29 -78.14
C ASN A 100 42.80 132.61 -76.78
N HIS A 101 43.85 131.90 -76.34
CA HIS A 101 44.55 132.19 -75.10
C HIS A 101 45.72 133.17 -75.31
N PHE A 102 46.42 133.08 -76.44
CA PHE A 102 47.53 133.96 -76.79
C PHE A 102 47.20 134.75 -78.07
N GLU A 103 46.61 135.95 -77.91
CA GLU A 103 46.15 136.78 -79.05
C GLU A 103 47.27 137.12 -80.05
N GLU A 104 48.51 137.35 -79.58
CA GLU A 104 49.66 137.68 -80.42
C GLU A 104 50.00 136.63 -81.49
N VAL A 105 49.51 135.40 -81.29
CA VAL A 105 49.93 134.22 -82.04
C VAL A 105 48.81 133.64 -82.91
N LYS A 106 47.56 134.06 -82.68
CA LYS A 106 46.34 133.49 -83.26
C LYS A 106 46.37 133.44 -84.79
N ASP A 107 46.44 134.60 -85.44
CA ASP A 107 46.41 134.69 -86.90
C ASP A 107 47.67 134.09 -87.52
N LYS A 108 48.81 134.18 -86.82
CA LYS A 108 50.09 133.64 -87.30
C LYS A 108 50.08 132.11 -87.32
N LEU A 109 49.55 131.44 -86.28
CA LEU A 109 49.46 129.98 -86.25
C LEU A 109 48.54 129.43 -87.34
N ILE A 110 47.36 130.05 -87.49
CA ILE A 110 46.36 129.61 -88.47
C ILE A 110 46.90 129.82 -89.88
N ASN A 111 47.51 130.97 -90.16
CA ASN A 111 48.10 131.25 -91.46
C ASN A 111 49.24 130.28 -91.81
N VAL A 112 50.09 129.90 -90.84
CA VAL A 112 51.18 128.93 -91.08
C VAL A 112 50.62 127.54 -91.39
N LEU A 113 49.59 127.07 -90.67
CA LEU A 113 48.94 125.78 -90.95
C LEU A 113 48.22 125.78 -92.31
N GLN A 114 47.56 126.89 -92.69
CA GLN A 114 46.89 127.02 -94.00
C GLN A 114 47.88 127.12 -95.17
N LEU A 115 49.02 127.79 -94.96
CA LEU A 115 50.07 127.91 -95.99
C LEU A 115 50.76 126.56 -96.25
N GLU A 116 50.95 125.73 -95.23
CA GLU A 116 51.50 124.37 -95.41
C GLU A 116 50.52 123.44 -96.11
N GLU A 117 49.23 123.51 -95.77
CA GLU A 117 48.18 122.77 -96.47
C GLU A 117 48.16 123.12 -97.97
N LYS A 118 48.30 124.40 -98.34
CA LYS A 118 48.43 124.84 -99.75
C LYS A 118 49.78 124.46 -100.40
N ALA A 119 50.88 124.50 -99.65
CA ALA A 119 52.21 124.11 -100.16
C ALA A 119 52.28 122.62 -100.52
N SER A 120 51.57 121.77 -99.79
CA SER A 120 51.53 120.32 -100.04
C SER A 120 50.74 119.90 -101.30
N LEU A 121 49.97 120.81 -101.92
CA LEU A 121 49.04 120.51 -103.02
C LEU A 121 49.46 121.08 -104.41
N SER A 122 50.55 121.86 -104.53
CA SER A 122 50.98 122.49 -105.80
C SER A 122 52.50 122.42 -106.01
N ASN A 123 52.94 121.95 -107.19
CA ASN A 123 54.35 121.64 -107.51
C ASN A 123 55.13 122.74 -108.25
N GLU A 124 54.51 123.85 -108.68
CA GLU A 124 55.25 125.01 -109.21
C GLU A 124 55.49 126.06 -108.11
N ASN A 125 56.75 126.48 -107.91
CA ASN A 125 57.24 127.46 -106.90
C ASN A 125 57.36 127.00 -105.43
N HIS A 126 57.59 125.71 -105.18
CA HIS A 126 57.65 125.10 -103.84
C HIS A 126 58.71 125.70 -102.89
N HIS A 127 59.84 126.19 -103.41
CA HIS A 127 60.93 126.73 -102.59
C HIS A 127 60.59 128.06 -101.89
N LEU A 128 59.85 128.96 -102.56
CA LEU A 128 59.48 130.27 -101.98
C LEU A 128 58.42 130.11 -100.88
N LEU A 129 57.50 129.17 -101.06
CA LEU A 129 56.47 128.82 -100.08
C LEU A 129 57.07 128.18 -98.82
N LEU A 130 57.99 127.22 -98.99
CA LEU A 130 58.71 126.61 -97.86
C LEU A 130 59.56 127.64 -97.10
N ALA A 131 60.22 128.58 -97.79
CA ALA A 131 60.97 129.65 -97.14
C ALA A 131 60.05 130.57 -96.30
N SER A 132 58.86 130.90 -96.81
CA SER A 132 57.86 131.70 -96.09
C SER A 132 57.28 130.98 -94.87
N ILE A 133 56.99 129.67 -94.98
CA ILE A 133 56.54 128.84 -93.84
C ILE A 133 57.62 128.80 -92.76
N ASN A 134 58.89 128.64 -93.15
CA ASN A 134 59.99 128.56 -92.22
C ASN A 134 60.23 129.90 -91.50
N GLN A 135 60.21 131.02 -92.24
CA GLN A 135 60.32 132.37 -91.66
C GLN A 135 59.20 132.65 -90.66
N LYS A 136 57.94 132.37 -91.01
CA LYS A 136 56.79 132.58 -90.12
C LYS A 136 56.81 131.62 -88.91
N SER A 137 57.22 130.37 -89.09
CA SER A 137 57.35 129.40 -87.98
C SER A 137 58.41 129.82 -86.96
N LEU A 138 59.45 130.55 -87.39
CA LEU A 138 60.53 131.04 -86.51
C LEU A 138 60.04 132.09 -85.51
N GLN A 139 59.10 132.96 -85.92
CA GLN A 139 58.46 133.94 -85.03
C GLN A 139 57.58 133.27 -83.95
N LEU A 140 57.12 132.05 -84.18
CA LEU A 140 56.25 131.29 -83.27
C LEU A 140 57.01 130.47 -82.23
N LYS A 141 58.34 130.43 -82.32
CA LYS A 141 59.22 129.61 -81.49
C LYS A 141 59.26 130.01 -79.99
N PRO A 142 59.14 131.28 -79.57
CA PRO A 142 59.23 131.63 -78.15
C PRO A 142 58.01 131.22 -77.30
N VAL A 143 56.81 131.11 -77.88
CA VAL A 143 55.57 130.94 -77.08
C VAL A 143 55.32 129.47 -76.69
N PRO A 144 55.14 129.14 -75.39
CA PRO A 144 54.83 127.78 -74.93
C PRO A 144 53.32 127.49 -74.94
N PHE A 145 52.82 126.76 -75.96
CA PHE A 145 51.38 126.47 -76.10
C PHE A 145 50.77 125.66 -74.94
N SER A 146 51.59 124.92 -74.19
CA SER A 146 51.15 124.13 -73.04
C SER A 146 50.60 124.97 -71.87
N ASP A 147 50.92 126.26 -71.78
CA ASP A 147 50.56 127.06 -70.61
C ASP A 147 49.11 127.54 -70.63
N ALA A 148 48.43 127.41 -71.76
CA ALA A 148 46.99 127.61 -71.89
C ALA A 148 46.12 126.65 -71.04
N ILE A 149 46.72 125.66 -70.36
CA ILE A 149 46.01 124.71 -69.48
C ILE A 149 46.72 124.62 -68.12
N ARG A 150 46.01 125.07 -67.06
CA ARG A 150 46.46 125.00 -65.66
C ARG A 150 45.73 123.89 -64.90
N PHE A 151 46.47 122.94 -64.34
CA PHE A 151 45.88 121.85 -63.55
C PHE A 151 45.30 122.33 -62.20
N GLU A 152 45.74 123.49 -61.70
CA GLU A 152 45.27 124.07 -60.42
C GLU A 152 43.77 124.34 -60.41
N GLU A 153 43.15 124.61 -61.57
CA GLU A 153 41.71 124.85 -61.68
C GLU A 153 40.86 123.64 -61.26
N ASN A 154 41.44 122.43 -61.23
CA ASN A 154 40.71 121.24 -60.81
C ASN A 154 40.47 121.17 -59.29
N LYS A 155 41.20 121.96 -58.49
CA LYS A 155 41.01 122.01 -57.03
C LYS A 155 39.57 122.38 -56.64
N LYS A 156 38.88 123.20 -57.45
CA LYS A 156 37.47 123.58 -57.20
C LYS A 156 36.49 122.41 -57.27
N TYR A 157 36.87 121.31 -57.94
CA TYR A 157 36.03 120.12 -58.07
C TYR A 157 36.27 119.10 -56.95
N LEU A 158 37.34 119.23 -56.15
CA LEU A 158 37.65 118.31 -55.05
C LEU A 158 36.50 118.22 -54.03
N LYS A 159 35.74 119.31 -53.84
CA LYS A 159 34.56 119.34 -52.96
C LYS A 159 33.53 118.26 -53.27
N TYR A 160 33.36 117.89 -54.55
CA TYR A 160 32.41 116.84 -54.96
C TYR A 160 32.86 115.43 -54.57
N ALA A 161 34.16 115.22 -54.37
CA ALA A 161 34.73 113.98 -53.85
C ALA A 161 34.76 113.96 -52.31
N LEU A 162 35.01 115.12 -51.68
CA LEU A 162 35.14 115.22 -50.23
C LEU A 162 33.81 115.07 -49.47
N ILE A 163 32.69 115.57 -50.00
CA ILE A 163 31.36 115.45 -49.36
C ILE A 163 30.99 113.97 -49.09
N PRO A 164 30.98 113.06 -50.08
CA PRO A 164 30.64 111.66 -49.82
C PRO A 164 31.70 110.92 -48.98
N LEU A 165 32.97 111.31 -49.08
CA LEU A 165 34.02 110.76 -48.22
C LEU A 165 33.78 111.08 -46.73
N PHE A 166 33.37 112.32 -46.43
CA PHE A 166 33.03 112.75 -45.08
C PHE A 166 31.78 112.02 -44.55
N LEU A 167 30.79 111.80 -45.42
CA LEU A 167 29.56 111.05 -45.09
C LEU A 167 29.88 109.59 -44.70
N ILE A 168 30.78 108.92 -45.44
CA ILE A 168 31.26 107.57 -45.09
C ILE A 168 31.95 107.56 -43.73
N LEU A 169 32.81 108.55 -43.45
CA LEU A 169 33.51 108.64 -42.17
C LEU A 169 32.55 108.78 -40.99
N ILE A 170 31.53 109.65 -41.11
CA ILE A 170 30.51 109.83 -40.05
C ILE A 170 29.74 108.53 -39.83
N ILE A 171 29.21 107.92 -40.89
CA ILE A 171 28.41 106.70 -40.76
C ILE A 171 29.26 105.55 -40.18
N SER A 172 30.55 105.47 -40.52
CA SER A 172 31.44 104.43 -40.00
C SER A 172 31.70 104.53 -38.49
N VAL A 173 31.67 105.75 -37.93
CA VAL A 173 31.87 105.96 -36.49
C VAL A 173 30.59 105.67 -35.70
N PHE A 174 29.43 106.14 -36.19
CA PHE A 174 28.17 106.00 -35.47
C PHE A 174 27.48 104.65 -35.70
N SER A 175 27.65 104.05 -36.88
CA SER A 175 26.98 102.81 -37.26
C SER A 175 27.85 102.00 -38.23
N PRO A 176 28.98 101.44 -37.76
CA PRO A 176 29.88 100.63 -38.60
C PRO A 176 29.18 99.42 -39.22
N SER A 177 28.11 98.91 -38.58
CA SER A 177 27.29 97.79 -39.06
C SER A 177 26.66 98.03 -40.43
N ILE A 178 26.32 99.29 -40.77
CA ILE A 178 25.76 99.64 -42.09
C ILE A 178 26.73 99.24 -43.20
N PHE A 179 28.03 99.45 -42.98
CA PHE A 179 29.04 99.08 -43.95
C PHE A 179 29.52 97.64 -43.78
N THR A 180 29.73 97.12 -42.56
CA THR A 180 30.23 95.75 -42.39
C THR A 180 29.19 94.70 -42.78
N GLU A 181 27.98 94.77 -42.24
CA GLU A 181 26.90 93.83 -42.57
C GLU A 181 26.32 94.11 -43.96
N GLY A 182 26.10 95.39 -44.31
CA GLY A 182 25.58 95.77 -45.62
C GLY A 182 26.50 95.33 -46.77
N SER A 183 27.83 95.49 -46.63
CA SER A 183 28.79 95.01 -47.64
C SER A 183 28.91 93.49 -47.65
N GLN A 184 28.92 92.84 -46.48
CA GLN A 184 29.01 91.38 -46.41
C GLN A 184 27.77 90.70 -47.02
N ARG A 185 26.58 91.26 -46.80
CA ARG A 185 25.33 90.76 -47.40
C ARG A 185 25.24 91.03 -48.90
N LEU A 186 25.73 92.19 -49.36
CA LEU A 186 25.75 92.56 -50.78
C LEU A 186 26.78 91.71 -51.57
N LEU A 187 27.93 91.39 -50.97
CA LEU A 187 28.93 90.49 -51.57
C LEU A 187 28.45 89.03 -51.59
N ASN A 188 27.85 88.57 -50.49
CA ASN A 188 27.26 87.24 -50.38
C ASN A 188 25.80 87.21 -50.91
N HIS A 189 25.58 87.80 -52.09
CA HIS A 189 24.23 87.97 -52.64
C HIS A 189 23.53 86.64 -52.96
N ASN A 190 24.27 85.54 -53.15
CA ASN A 190 23.75 84.22 -53.52
C ASN A 190 23.61 83.23 -52.33
N THR A 191 23.93 83.64 -51.09
CA THR A 191 23.81 82.75 -49.93
C THR A 191 22.61 83.13 -49.06
N TYR A 192 21.88 82.12 -48.59
CA TYR A 192 20.77 82.27 -47.65
C TYR A 192 21.33 82.47 -46.24
N ILE A 193 21.00 83.60 -45.59
CA ILE A 193 21.47 83.94 -44.24
C ILE A 193 20.24 83.99 -43.33
N ALA A 194 20.16 83.09 -42.34
CA ALA A 194 19.05 82.98 -41.40
C ALA A 194 19.21 83.95 -40.20
N PRO A 195 18.11 84.51 -39.64
CA PRO A 195 18.16 85.36 -38.46
C PRO A 195 18.56 84.56 -37.20
N ILE A 196 19.40 85.13 -36.34
CA ILE A 196 19.86 84.49 -35.09
C ILE A 196 18.78 84.65 -34.00
N ALA A 197 18.44 83.56 -33.30
CA ALA A 197 17.44 83.55 -32.23
C ALA A 197 17.99 84.16 -30.91
N PRO A 198 17.18 84.87 -30.11
CA PRO A 198 17.60 85.49 -28.84
C PRO A 198 17.71 84.52 -27.64
N PHE A 199 17.52 83.20 -27.86
CA PHE A 199 17.59 82.15 -26.85
C PHE A 199 18.14 80.83 -27.43
N LYS A 200 18.67 79.98 -26.56
CA LYS A 200 19.20 78.64 -26.85
C LYS A 200 18.39 77.58 -26.09
N ILE A 201 18.07 76.48 -26.74
CA ILE A 201 17.37 75.33 -26.16
C ILE A 201 18.41 74.21 -25.95
N GLU A 202 18.49 73.69 -24.73
CA GLU A 202 19.39 72.59 -24.35
C GLU A 202 18.55 71.41 -23.85
N ILE A 203 18.84 70.21 -24.32
CA ILE A 203 18.21 68.98 -23.84
C ILE A 203 18.97 68.53 -22.58
N ASN A 204 18.24 68.33 -21.48
CA ASN A 204 18.85 67.96 -20.20
C ASN A 204 19.12 66.45 -20.09
N ASN A 205 18.39 65.62 -20.83
CA ASN A 205 18.56 64.17 -20.80
C ASN A 205 19.94 63.76 -21.35
N GLN A 206 20.66 62.90 -20.62
CA GLN A 206 22.01 62.44 -20.99
C GLN A 206 22.00 61.52 -22.22
N THR A 207 20.95 60.72 -22.40
CA THR A 207 20.76 59.81 -23.55
C THR A 207 19.33 59.88 -24.07
N LEU A 208 19.18 59.88 -25.40
CA LEU A 208 17.89 59.83 -26.10
C LEU A 208 17.56 58.37 -26.48
N THR A 209 17.41 57.51 -25.47
CA THR A 209 17.09 56.08 -25.64
C THR A 209 15.95 55.69 -24.72
N VAL A 210 15.02 54.89 -25.23
CA VAL A 210 13.88 54.34 -24.46
C VAL A 210 13.66 52.88 -24.84
N LEU A 211 13.22 52.05 -23.90
CA LEU A 211 12.80 50.68 -24.21
C LEU A 211 11.48 50.70 -25.00
N LYS A 212 11.31 49.72 -25.90
CA LYS A 212 10.06 49.51 -26.63
C LYS A 212 8.88 49.45 -25.66
N ASN A 213 7.84 50.23 -25.97
CA ASN A 213 6.59 50.42 -25.23
C ASN A 213 6.67 51.23 -23.92
N ASP A 214 7.84 51.75 -23.53
CA ASP A 214 7.95 52.62 -22.37
C ASP A 214 7.72 54.09 -22.73
N ASP A 215 7.34 54.86 -21.71
CA ASP A 215 7.19 56.31 -21.80
C ASP A 215 8.55 57.00 -21.62
N TYR A 216 8.90 57.93 -22.52
CA TYR A 216 10.12 58.74 -22.42
C TYR A 216 9.78 60.19 -22.12
N THR A 217 10.24 60.71 -20.99
CA THR A 217 10.07 62.14 -20.66
C THR A 217 11.29 62.93 -21.11
N LEU A 218 11.10 63.71 -22.16
CA LEU A 218 12.06 64.69 -22.66
C LEU A 218 12.00 65.94 -21.79
N GLU A 219 13.13 66.33 -21.22
CA GLU A 219 13.31 67.55 -20.45
C GLU A 219 14.23 68.52 -21.19
N ILE A 220 13.78 69.75 -21.37
CA ILE A 220 14.55 70.79 -22.04
C ILE A 220 14.63 72.05 -21.20
N THR A 221 15.78 72.72 -21.26
CA THR A 221 16.02 74.01 -20.64
C THR A 221 16.19 75.07 -21.71
N VAL A 222 15.55 76.23 -21.55
CA VAL A 222 15.68 77.39 -22.43
C VAL A 222 16.46 78.50 -21.72
N ASN A 223 17.56 78.93 -22.34
CA ASN A 223 18.48 79.93 -21.82
C ASN A 223 18.61 81.11 -22.80
N GLY A 224 18.37 82.35 -22.37
CA GLY A 224 18.48 83.53 -23.23
C GLY A 224 17.90 84.81 -22.62
N ASN A 225 18.06 85.94 -23.32
CA ASN A 225 17.62 87.26 -22.85
C ASN A 225 16.10 87.47 -23.02
N GLN A 226 15.44 86.69 -23.87
CA GLN A 226 13.98 86.64 -24.03
C GLN A 226 13.52 85.18 -24.07
N LEU A 227 12.72 84.77 -23.08
CA LEU A 227 12.23 83.39 -22.97
C LEU A 227 10.89 83.22 -23.71
N PRO A 228 10.70 82.15 -24.50
CA PRO A 228 9.44 81.85 -25.18
C PRO A 228 8.34 81.48 -24.17
N SER A 229 7.12 81.99 -24.38
CA SER A 229 5.97 81.68 -23.51
C SER A 229 5.40 80.27 -23.73
N LYS A 230 5.61 79.70 -24.93
CA LYS A 230 5.22 78.34 -25.31
C LYS A 230 6.32 77.69 -26.16
N VAL A 231 6.62 76.43 -25.88
CA VAL A 231 7.53 75.59 -26.65
C VAL A 231 6.76 74.40 -27.17
N TYR A 232 7.02 73.97 -28.40
CA TYR A 232 6.35 72.86 -29.05
C TYR A 232 7.35 71.82 -29.53
N LEU A 233 6.97 70.55 -29.46
CA LEU A 233 7.67 69.42 -30.06
C LEU A 233 7.02 69.17 -31.42
N GLN A 234 7.81 69.20 -32.48
CA GLN A 234 7.37 68.90 -33.83
C GLN A 234 7.79 67.47 -34.22
N LYS A 235 6.79 66.65 -34.51
CA LYS A 235 6.93 65.25 -34.97
C LYS A 235 5.95 65.04 -36.13
N GLU A 236 6.41 64.42 -37.23
CA GLU A 236 5.58 64.13 -38.42
C GLU A 236 4.77 65.33 -38.95
N GLY A 237 5.29 66.55 -38.82
CA GLY A 237 4.61 67.78 -39.25
C GLY A 237 3.64 68.40 -38.22
N ASN A 238 3.28 67.68 -37.15
CA ASN A 238 2.40 68.14 -36.09
C ASN A 238 3.17 68.86 -34.97
N LYS A 239 2.62 69.95 -34.43
CA LYS A 239 3.21 70.71 -33.31
C LYS A 239 2.48 70.40 -32.01
N LEU A 240 3.15 69.71 -31.09
CA LEU A 240 2.63 69.29 -29.80
C LEU A 240 3.17 70.21 -28.69
N PRO A 241 2.34 70.83 -27.86
CA PRO A 241 2.83 71.73 -26.81
C PRO A 241 3.58 70.97 -25.72
N LEU A 242 4.72 71.51 -25.26
CA LEU A 242 5.40 71.02 -24.07
C LEU A 242 4.78 71.63 -22.81
N THR A 243 4.79 70.87 -21.72
CA THR A 243 4.34 71.33 -20.40
C THR A 243 5.46 72.13 -19.73
N LYS A 244 5.14 73.34 -19.27
CA LYS A 244 6.09 74.21 -18.56
C LYS A 244 6.20 73.78 -17.10
N THR A 245 7.37 73.32 -16.66
CA THR A 245 7.61 72.83 -15.28
C THR A 245 8.25 73.91 -14.40
N ASN A 246 9.11 74.77 -14.97
CA ASN A 246 9.68 75.95 -14.31
C ASN A 246 9.81 77.11 -15.33
N ASN A 247 10.22 78.30 -14.91
CA ASN A 247 10.40 79.46 -15.82
C ASN A 247 11.37 79.22 -16.97
N ARG A 248 12.28 78.23 -16.85
CA ARG A 248 13.27 77.90 -17.88
C ARG A 248 13.20 76.44 -18.35
N THR A 249 12.37 75.59 -17.74
CA THR A 249 12.31 74.15 -18.09
C THR A 249 10.93 73.73 -18.59
N PHE A 250 10.95 72.92 -19.64
CA PHE A 250 9.77 72.35 -20.28
C PHE A 250 9.94 70.84 -20.42
N THR A 251 8.83 70.11 -20.35
CA THR A 251 8.81 68.66 -20.40
C THR A 251 7.77 68.15 -21.40
N TYR A 252 8.07 67.04 -22.04
CA TYR A 252 7.12 66.31 -22.88
C TYR A 252 7.36 64.82 -22.79
N THR A 253 6.29 64.07 -22.55
CA THR A 253 6.34 62.62 -22.43
C THR A 253 5.90 62.00 -23.75
N PHE A 254 6.83 61.35 -24.44
CA PHE A 254 6.52 60.40 -25.50
C PHE A 254 5.90 59.18 -24.84
N LYS A 255 4.62 58.91 -25.12
CA LYS A 255 3.93 57.75 -24.56
C LYS A 255 4.12 56.53 -25.46
N ASN A 256 4.38 55.36 -24.88
CA ASN A 256 4.42 54.07 -25.56
C ASN A 256 5.25 54.09 -26.87
N VAL A 257 6.57 54.30 -26.77
CA VAL A 257 7.44 54.44 -27.94
C VAL A 257 7.72 53.07 -28.58
N GLN A 258 7.23 52.86 -29.81
CA GLN A 258 7.30 51.55 -30.49
C GLN A 258 8.37 51.47 -31.58
N GLN A 259 8.84 52.61 -32.09
CA GLN A 259 9.85 52.74 -33.14
C GLN A 259 10.74 53.96 -32.87
N ASN A 260 11.83 54.12 -33.62
CA ASN A 260 12.65 55.32 -33.50
C ASN A 260 11.86 56.56 -33.93
N GLU A 261 11.89 57.61 -33.12
CA GLU A 261 11.09 58.81 -33.35
C GLU A 261 11.98 60.03 -33.61
N PRO A 262 12.04 60.55 -34.86
CA PRO A 262 12.68 61.82 -35.14
C PRO A 262 11.79 62.99 -34.69
N PHE A 263 12.40 63.98 -34.02
CA PHE A 263 11.70 65.16 -33.53
C PHE A 263 12.54 66.44 -33.61
N LYS A 264 11.84 67.58 -33.66
CA LYS A 264 12.42 68.94 -33.61
C LYS A 264 11.71 69.75 -32.54
N ILE A 265 12.37 70.72 -31.93
CA ILE A 265 11.75 71.63 -30.98
C ILE A 265 11.51 72.97 -31.67
N TYR A 266 10.29 73.48 -31.56
CA TYR A 266 9.84 74.75 -32.12
C TYR A 266 9.48 75.73 -31.01
N ALA A 267 10.11 76.90 -30.99
CA ALA A 267 9.79 77.98 -30.05
C ALA A 267 9.91 79.34 -30.74
N SER A 268 8.88 80.19 -30.58
CA SER A 268 8.87 81.59 -31.05
C SER A 268 9.46 81.83 -32.46
N GLY A 269 9.13 80.97 -33.43
CA GLY A 269 9.56 81.10 -34.83
C GLY A 269 10.87 80.39 -35.20
N PHE A 270 11.56 79.78 -34.23
CA PHE A 270 12.85 79.11 -34.43
C PHE A 270 12.76 77.59 -34.19
N TYR A 271 13.61 76.86 -34.90
CA TYR A 271 13.71 75.40 -34.86
C TYR A 271 15.09 74.96 -34.33
N THR A 272 15.12 73.92 -33.52
CA THR A 272 16.37 73.21 -33.18
C THR A 272 16.81 72.28 -34.32
N PRO A 273 18.05 71.78 -34.28
CA PRO A 273 18.44 70.60 -35.06
C PRO A 273 17.49 69.42 -34.81
N GLU A 274 17.48 68.49 -35.75
CA GLU A 274 16.72 67.25 -35.65
C GLU A 274 17.39 66.32 -34.64
N TYR A 275 16.60 65.78 -33.72
CA TYR A 275 17.01 64.78 -32.76
C TYR A 275 16.23 63.48 -33.02
N GLU A 276 16.81 62.34 -32.67
CA GLU A 276 16.18 61.03 -32.80
C GLU A 276 16.12 60.36 -31.44
N LEU A 277 14.93 59.98 -30.99
CA LEU A 277 14.74 59.10 -29.85
C LEU A 277 14.88 57.65 -30.33
N LYS A 278 15.94 56.96 -29.90
CA LYS A 278 16.19 55.57 -30.28
C LYS A 278 15.39 54.62 -29.41
N MET A 279 14.61 53.73 -30.05
CA MET A 279 13.92 52.63 -29.40
C MET A 279 14.89 51.46 -29.26
N LEU A 280 15.05 50.97 -28.03
CA LEU A 280 15.81 49.76 -27.73
C LEU A 280 14.85 48.57 -27.59
N PRO A 281 15.18 47.41 -28.18
CA PRO A 281 14.32 46.23 -28.11
C PRO A 281 14.13 45.81 -26.65
N ASN A 282 12.88 45.61 -26.27
CA ASN A 282 12.49 45.27 -24.90
C ASN A 282 12.09 43.78 -24.86
N PRO A 283 12.88 42.89 -24.23
CA PRO A 283 12.59 41.47 -24.26
C PRO A 283 11.29 41.19 -23.50
N LEU A 284 10.34 40.52 -24.16
CA LEU A 284 9.00 40.27 -23.64
C LEU A 284 8.62 38.79 -23.77
N LEU A 285 7.95 38.28 -22.73
CA LEU A 285 7.31 36.97 -22.75
C LEU A 285 5.94 37.13 -23.44
N ASN A 286 5.74 36.50 -24.59
CA ASN A 286 4.49 36.63 -25.36
C ASN A 286 3.44 35.61 -24.91
N ASN A 287 3.79 34.32 -24.98
CA ASN A 287 2.95 33.23 -24.50
C ASN A 287 3.80 32.01 -24.13
N PHE A 288 3.21 31.07 -23.40
CA PHE A 288 3.80 29.75 -23.21
C PHE A 288 2.72 28.67 -23.16
N THR A 289 3.09 27.47 -23.61
CA THR A 289 2.28 26.25 -23.50
C THR A 289 3.04 25.21 -22.70
N ILE A 290 2.31 24.42 -21.92
CA ILE A 290 2.86 23.38 -21.04
C ILE A 290 2.21 22.06 -21.40
N GLU A 291 3.00 21.13 -21.91
CA GLU A 291 2.59 19.75 -22.18
C GLU A 291 2.90 18.89 -20.94
N LEU A 292 1.85 18.29 -20.36
CA LEU A 292 1.92 17.41 -19.21
C LEU A 292 1.71 15.95 -19.64
N THR A 293 2.74 15.12 -19.46
CA THR A 293 2.64 13.67 -19.67
C THR A 293 2.73 12.95 -18.34
N TYR A 294 1.59 12.40 -17.88
CA TYR A 294 1.50 11.70 -16.61
C TYR A 294 2.12 10.29 -16.66
N PRO A 295 2.60 9.75 -15.52
CA PRO A 295 3.03 8.36 -15.42
C PRO A 295 1.94 7.36 -15.84
N ASN A 296 2.35 6.26 -16.49
CA ASN A 296 1.42 5.28 -17.06
C ASN A 296 0.48 4.63 -16.02
N TYR A 297 0.94 4.43 -14.78
CA TYR A 297 0.16 3.75 -13.72
C TYR A 297 -1.06 4.56 -13.28
N ILE A 298 -1.01 5.90 -13.41
CA ILE A 298 -2.11 6.83 -13.08
C ILE A 298 -3.24 6.76 -14.13
N LYS A 299 -2.96 6.25 -15.34
CA LYS A 299 -3.92 6.16 -16.47
C LYS A 299 -4.61 7.49 -16.85
N LYS A 300 -3.99 8.64 -16.51
CA LYS A 300 -4.49 9.97 -16.90
C LYS A 300 -3.98 10.34 -18.31
N PRO A 301 -4.84 10.83 -19.23
CA PRO A 301 -4.41 11.28 -20.55
C PRO A 301 -3.51 12.51 -20.45
N ALA A 302 -2.63 12.70 -21.44
CA ALA A 302 -1.79 13.88 -21.52
C ALA A 302 -2.63 15.16 -21.65
N GLU A 303 -2.18 16.24 -21.02
CA GLU A 303 -2.89 17.51 -20.91
C GLU A 303 -1.99 18.64 -21.45
N THR A 304 -2.59 19.66 -22.07
CA THR A 304 -1.84 20.84 -22.55
C THR A 304 -2.48 22.10 -21.98
N LEU A 305 -1.70 22.87 -21.23
CA LEU A 305 -2.13 24.11 -20.60
C LEU A 305 -1.53 25.31 -21.36
N THR A 306 -2.30 26.37 -21.53
CA THR A 306 -1.86 27.59 -22.27
C THR A 306 -1.89 28.79 -21.33
N ASN A 307 -0.76 29.47 -21.17
CA ASN A 307 -0.59 30.62 -20.27
C ASN A 307 -1.02 30.39 -18.80
N THR A 308 -1.04 29.13 -18.35
CA THR A 308 -1.32 28.78 -16.94
C THR A 308 0.01 28.48 -16.25
N GLY A 309 0.42 29.36 -15.34
CA GLY A 309 1.72 29.26 -14.71
C GLY A 309 1.77 28.35 -13.48
N ASP A 310 0.79 28.42 -12.58
CA ASP A 310 0.77 27.52 -11.42
C ASP A 310 0.38 26.10 -11.84
N LEU A 311 1.18 25.12 -11.43
CA LEU A 311 1.03 23.72 -11.79
C LEU A 311 0.85 22.85 -10.55
N ILE A 312 -0.16 21.99 -10.57
CA ILE A 312 -0.34 20.94 -9.57
C ILE A 312 -0.31 19.61 -10.31
N VAL A 313 0.75 18.82 -10.10
CA VAL A 313 0.96 17.57 -10.83
C VAL A 313 1.37 16.42 -9.90
N PRO A 314 0.99 15.17 -10.22
CA PRO A 314 1.54 14.00 -9.54
C PRO A 314 3.04 13.85 -9.74
N GLU A 315 3.72 13.26 -8.75
CA GLU A 315 5.13 12.91 -8.84
C GLU A 315 5.44 12.05 -10.08
N GLY A 316 6.56 12.33 -10.73
CA GLY A 316 7.00 11.63 -11.94
C GLY A 316 6.39 12.13 -13.26
N THR A 317 5.48 13.09 -13.23
CA THR A 317 4.95 13.76 -14.42
C THR A 317 6.07 14.43 -15.22
N LYS A 318 6.12 14.19 -16.53
CA LYS A 318 7.03 14.88 -17.43
C LYS A 318 6.37 16.17 -17.92
N ILE A 319 7.00 17.29 -17.61
CA ILE A 319 6.54 18.63 -17.96
C ILE A 319 7.43 19.17 -19.07
N LYS A 320 6.83 19.67 -20.15
CA LYS A 320 7.53 20.33 -21.24
C LYS A 320 6.93 21.71 -21.48
N TRP A 321 7.73 22.74 -21.28
CA TRP A 321 7.36 24.13 -21.54
C TRP A 321 7.81 24.53 -22.94
N ASN A 322 6.90 25.05 -23.74
CA ASN A 322 7.19 25.71 -25.01
C ASN A 322 6.89 27.21 -24.83
N ILE A 323 7.92 28.04 -24.88
CA ILE A 323 7.87 29.44 -24.46
C ILE A 323 8.20 30.33 -25.65
N THR A 324 7.32 31.28 -25.95
CA THR A 324 7.49 32.22 -27.05
C THR A 324 7.91 33.58 -26.51
N THR A 325 9.05 34.09 -26.97
CA THR A 325 9.63 35.37 -26.54
C THR A 325 9.82 36.31 -27.73
N GLU A 326 9.53 37.59 -27.53
CA GLU A 326 9.79 38.66 -28.49
C GLU A 326 11.03 39.45 -28.06
N ASP A 327 11.87 39.86 -29.02
CA ASP A 327 13.02 40.75 -28.80
C ASP A 327 14.04 40.25 -27.73
N ALA A 328 14.09 38.92 -27.51
CA ALA A 328 14.95 38.24 -26.53
C ALA A 328 16.02 37.37 -27.22
N ASP A 329 17.28 37.55 -26.83
CA ASP A 329 18.43 36.75 -27.33
C ASP A 329 18.64 35.47 -26.51
N LYS A 330 18.16 35.49 -25.26
CA LYS A 330 18.32 34.42 -24.28
C LYS A 330 17.12 34.39 -23.35
N LEU A 331 16.68 33.21 -22.97
CA LEU A 331 15.70 33.00 -21.91
C LEU A 331 16.39 32.30 -20.73
N GLN A 332 16.33 32.90 -19.55
CA GLN A 332 16.78 32.26 -18.32
C GLN A 332 15.56 31.64 -17.62
N PHE A 333 15.53 30.31 -17.58
CA PHE A 333 14.53 29.53 -16.85
C PHE A 333 15.03 29.32 -15.43
N ILE A 334 14.34 29.90 -14.45
CA ILE A 334 14.66 29.77 -13.03
C ILE A 334 13.85 28.60 -12.47
N LEU A 335 14.48 27.74 -11.68
CA LEU A 335 13.87 26.62 -10.97
C LEU A 335 14.47 26.51 -9.57
N GLY A 336 13.74 26.97 -8.55
CA GLY A 336 14.27 27.14 -7.20
C GLY A 336 15.52 28.02 -7.21
N ASP A 337 16.64 27.48 -6.72
CA ASP A 337 17.94 28.17 -6.67
C ASP A 337 18.78 27.98 -7.96
N SER A 338 18.29 27.19 -8.92
CA SER A 338 19.00 26.90 -10.18
C SER A 338 18.47 27.76 -11.32
N ALA A 339 19.36 28.17 -12.23
CA ALA A 339 18.99 28.92 -13.44
C ALA A 339 19.59 28.29 -14.69
N TYR A 340 18.74 28.05 -15.69
CA TYR A 340 19.09 27.43 -16.96
C TYR A 340 18.99 28.44 -18.10
N ALA A 341 20.09 28.62 -18.83
CA ALA A 341 20.15 29.49 -19.99
C ALA A 341 19.70 28.76 -21.26
N ILE A 342 18.62 29.21 -21.88
CA ILE A 342 18.08 28.66 -23.12
C ILE A 342 18.23 29.71 -24.22
N LYS A 343 18.74 29.31 -25.39
CA LYS A 343 18.78 30.17 -26.57
C LYS A 343 17.51 29.94 -27.39
N PRO A 344 16.68 30.97 -27.66
CA PRO A 344 15.49 30.83 -28.48
C PRO A 344 15.87 30.43 -29.92
N ALA A 345 15.19 29.42 -30.46
CA ALA A 345 15.26 29.05 -31.86
C ALA A 345 13.96 29.52 -32.54
N ASN A 346 14.04 30.46 -33.48
CA ASN A 346 12.85 31.08 -34.10
C ASN A 346 11.84 31.61 -33.07
N GLN A 347 12.30 32.37 -32.06
CA GLN A 347 11.47 32.92 -30.99
C GLN A 347 10.84 31.88 -30.03
N LEU A 348 11.10 30.58 -30.23
CA LEU A 348 10.62 29.50 -29.37
C LEU A 348 11.76 28.93 -28.51
N SER A 349 11.50 28.77 -27.22
CA SER A 349 12.38 28.12 -26.25
C SER A 349 11.66 26.91 -25.65
N VAL A 350 12.34 25.75 -25.61
CA VAL A 350 11.78 24.51 -25.05
C VAL A 350 12.58 24.08 -23.84
N PHE A 351 11.90 23.76 -22.75
CA PHE A 351 12.50 23.18 -21.55
C PHE A 351 11.68 21.97 -21.09
N SER A 352 12.33 20.93 -20.58
CA SER A 352 11.66 19.73 -20.09
C SER A 352 12.22 19.26 -18.77
N LEU A 353 11.34 18.90 -17.84
CA LEU A 353 11.69 18.42 -16.49
C LEU A 353 10.77 17.26 -16.11
N LYS A 354 11.27 16.33 -15.29
CA LYS A 354 10.43 15.38 -14.55
C LYS A 354 10.14 15.95 -13.17
N ALA A 355 8.87 16.10 -12.82
CA ALA A 355 8.45 16.66 -11.53
C ALA A 355 8.74 15.66 -10.40
N ILE A 356 9.64 16.00 -9.48
CA ILE A 356 10.02 15.17 -8.31
C ILE A 356 9.79 15.94 -7.01
N HIS A 357 10.13 17.23 -7.01
CA HIS A 357 9.97 18.10 -5.84
C HIS A 357 9.21 19.37 -6.21
N SER A 358 8.40 19.86 -5.27
CA SER A 358 7.74 21.15 -5.39
C SER A 358 8.77 22.26 -5.42
N SER A 359 8.64 23.21 -6.34
CA SER A 359 9.58 24.31 -6.52
C SER A 359 8.90 25.50 -7.20
N ASN A 360 9.46 26.69 -7.01
CA ASN A 360 9.03 27.86 -7.78
C ASN A 360 9.83 27.90 -9.08
N TYR A 361 9.20 28.29 -10.18
CA TYR A 361 9.87 28.47 -11.45
C TYR A 361 9.49 29.79 -12.09
N GLY A 362 10.33 30.31 -12.99
CA GLY A 362 10.11 31.60 -13.62
C GLY A 362 10.83 31.75 -14.95
N PHE A 363 10.34 32.68 -15.76
CA PHE A 363 10.86 32.97 -17.10
C PHE A 363 11.45 34.38 -17.12
N VAL A 364 12.74 34.50 -17.42
CA VAL A 364 13.42 35.80 -17.55
C VAL A 364 13.94 35.97 -18.97
N PRO A 365 13.20 36.64 -19.86
CA PRO A 365 13.69 36.96 -21.19
C PRO A 365 14.76 38.07 -21.09
N GLN A 366 15.91 37.85 -21.74
CA GLN A 366 17.08 38.71 -21.71
C GLN A 366 17.54 39.03 -23.14
N ASN A 367 18.10 40.21 -23.33
CA ASN A 367 18.83 40.57 -24.56
C ASN A 367 20.08 41.40 -24.22
N SER A 368 20.81 41.84 -25.23
CA SER A 368 22.03 42.64 -25.04
C SER A 368 21.84 43.97 -24.28
N PHE A 369 20.62 44.52 -24.26
CA PHE A 369 20.30 45.83 -23.67
C PHE A 369 19.64 45.73 -22.30
N VAL A 370 18.87 44.67 -22.04
CA VAL A 370 18.12 44.43 -20.81
C VAL A 370 18.47 43.06 -20.25
N GLN A 371 19.21 43.05 -19.13
CA GLN A 371 19.66 41.81 -18.46
C GLN A 371 18.80 41.42 -17.26
N ASN A 372 18.24 42.39 -16.54
CA ASN A 372 17.45 42.17 -15.32
C ASN A 372 16.10 42.88 -15.46
N LYS A 373 15.05 42.14 -15.81
CA LYS A 373 13.68 42.62 -15.93
C LYS A 373 12.78 41.89 -14.94
N ASP A 374 11.65 42.49 -14.59
CA ASP A 374 10.64 41.90 -13.70
C ASP A 374 10.30 40.47 -14.15
N THR A 375 10.47 39.54 -13.21
CA THR A 375 10.28 38.10 -13.44
C THR A 375 8.94 37.68 -12.88
N ILE A 376 8.16 36.96 -13.69
CA ILE A 376 6.95 36.31 -13.20
C ILE A 376 7.35 34.92 -12.67
N PHE A 377 7.10 34.70 -11.39
CA PHE A 377 7.28 33.41 -10.74
C PHE A 377 5.94 32.67 -10.64
N TYR A 378 6.02 31.36 -10.82
CA TYR A 378 4.93 30.42 -10.72
C TYR A 378 5.29 29.28 -9.79
N ASN A 379 4.29 28.62 -9.21
CA ASN A 379 4.49 27.50 -8.31
C ASN A 379 4.27 26.16 -9.03
N LEU A 380 5.25 25.26 -8.93
CA LEU A 380 5.09 23.84 -9.25
C LEU A 380 4.88 23.08 -7.93
N GLN A 381 3.66 22.63 -7.69
CA GLN A 381 3.30 21.76 -6.58
C GLN A 381 3.27 20.30 -7.04
N VAL A 382 4.14 19.48 -6.44
CA VAL A 382 4.19 18.04 -6.70
C VAL A 382 3.41 17.31 -5.61
N ILE A 383 2.37 16.58 -6.01
CA ILE A 383 1.62 15.69 -5.10
C ILE A 383 2.30 14.33 -5.12
N LYS A 384 2.86 13.93 -3.98
CA LYS A 384 3.46 12.61 -3.79
C LYS A 384 2.38 11.54 -3.65
N ASP A 385 2.71 10.37 -4.15
CA ASP A 385 1.91 9.15 -4.08
C ASP A 385 1.89 8.62 -2.64
N LYS A 386 0.70 8.34 -2.10
CA LYS A 386 0.53 7.94 -0.69
C LYS A 386 0.79 6.45 -0.50
N PHE A 387 0.90 6.01 0.75
CA PHE A 387 0.91 4.57 1.06
C PHE A 387 -0.53 4.05 1.02
N PRO A 388 -0.75 2.79 0.60
CA PRO A 388 -2.07 2.18 0.65
C PRO A 388 -2.51 2.01 2.10
N SER A 389 -3.81 2.01 2.37
CA SER A 389 -4.36 1.68 3.68
C SER A 389 -5.07 0.33 3.66
N ILE A 390 -4.97 -0.42 4.76
CA ILE A 390 -5.66 -1.69 4.96
C ILE A 390 -6.23 -1.75 6.38
N GLU A 391 -7.52 -2.04 6.46
CA GLU A 391 -8.23 -2.30 7.72
C GLU A 391 -8.89 -3.67 7.63
N THR A 392 -8.92 -4.42 8.73
CA THR A 392 -9.47 -5.78 8.79
C THR A 392 -10.23 -6.01 10.08
N ASP A 393 -11.46 -6.52 9.98
CA ASP A 393 -12.22 -7.11 11.08
C ASP A 393 -12.07 -8.64 11.05
N GLU A 394 -11.78 -9.23 12.21
CA GLU A 394 -11.55 -10.66 12.38
C GLU A 394 -12.64 -11.27 13.26
N ARG A 395 -13.18 -12.42 12.84
CA ARG A 395 -14.16 -13.18 13.60
C ARG A 395 -13.79 -14.65 13.59
N GLN A 396 -13.78 -15.24 14.78
CA GLN A 396 -13.59 -16.67 14.98
C GLN A 396 -14.96 -17.35 15.05
N ASP A 397 -15.09 -18.52 14.43
CA ASP A 397 -16.32 -19.30 14.46
C ASP A 397 -16.60 -19.78 15.89
N SER A 398 -17.82 -19.56 16.40
CA SER A 398 -18.23 -19.97 17.75
C SER A 398 -18.38 -21.48 17.89
N THR A 399 -18.60 -22.19 16.79
CA THR A 399 -18.71 -23.66 16.75
C THR A 399 -17.36 -24.34 16.54
N ASN A 400 -16.44 -23.69 15.82
CA ASN A 400 -15.12 -24.25 15.52
C ASN A 400 -14.00 -23.20 15.64
N GLU A 401 -13.22 -23.29 16.71
CA GLU A 401 -12.12 -22.36 16.99
C GLU A 401 -11.03 -22.34 15.90
N ASN A 402 -10.94 -23.36 15.04
CA ASN A 402 -9.96 -23.43 13.96
C ASN A 402 -10.44 -22.72 12.68
N ARG A 403 -11.62 -22.10 12.66
CA ARG A 403 -12.16 -21.37 11.51
C ARG A 403 -12.15 -19.88 11.78
N MET A 404 -11.45 -19.14 10.93
CA MET A 404 -11.33 -17.69 11.01
C MET A 404 -11.86 -17.03 9.75
N TYR A 405 -12.63 -15.98 9.94
CA TYR A 405 -13.17 -15.14 8.87
C TYR A 405 -12.62 -13.73 9.00
N PHE A 406 -12.17 -13.18 7.88
CA PHE A 406 -11.62 -11.84 7.79
C PHE A 406 -12.42 -11.05 6.76
N LYS A 407 -12.93 -9.88 7.16
CA LYS A 407 -13.46 -8.86 6.26
C LYS A 407 -12.50 -7.68 6.30
N GLY A 408 -11.96 -7.28 5.16
CA GLY A 408 -11.04 -6.15 5.09
C GLY A 408 -11.43 -5.12 4.05
N LEU A 409 -11.03 -3.87 4.29
CA LEU A 409 -11.15 -2.76 3.37
C LEU A 409 -9.76 -2.27 3.00
N ILE A 410 -9.44 -2.27 1.71
CA ILE A 410 -8.22 -1.68 1.17
C ILE A 410 -8.55 -0.39 0.44
N THR A 411 -7.74 0.65 0.63
CA THR A 411 -7.91 1.95 -0.05
C THR A 411 -6.57 2.52 -0.50
N ASP A 412 -6.54 3.09 -1.70
CA ASP A 412 -5.37 3.73 -2.30
C ASP A 412 -5.78 4.89 -3.21
N ASP A 413 -4.85 5.74 -3.65
CA ASP A 413 -5.13 6.87 -4.54
C ASP A 413 -5.11 6.49 -6.03
N TYR A 414 -4.26 5.53 -6.44
CA TYR A 414 -4.09 5.12 -7.85
C TYR A 414 -4.28 3.62 -8.12
N GLY A 415 -4.34 2.80 -7.07
CA GLY A 415 -4.73 1.39 -7.11
C GLY A 415 -3.66 0.41 -6.61
N PHE A 416 -4.03 -0.88 -6.56
CA PHE A 416 -3.22 -1.91 -5.91
C PHE A 416 -2.41 -2.76 -6.89
N SER A 417 -1.27 -3.30 -6.43
CA SER A 417 -0.43 -4.27 -7.17
C SER A 417 -0.50 -5.69 -6.62
N SER A 418 -0.65 -5.85 -5.29
CA SER A 418 -0.87 -7.16 -4.67
C SER A 418 -1.56 -7.05 -3.31
N LEU A 419 -2.34 -8.07 -2.97
CA LEU A 419 -2.90 -8.29 -1.64
C LEU A 419 -2.57 -9.71 -1.21
N SER A 420 -2.06 -9.86 0.02
CA SER A 420 -1.66 -11.16 0.54
C SER A 420 -1.94 -11.33 2.03
N PHE A 421 -2.23 -12.56 2.41
CA PHE A 421 -2.28 -13.03 3.79
C PHE A 421 -0.98 -13.76 4.11
N ASN A 422 -0.27 -13.30 5.13
CA ASN A 422 1.04 -13.82 5.52
C ASN A 422 0.94 -14.43 6.91
N TYR A 423 1.45 -15.65 7.08
CA TYR A 423 1.47 -16.32 8.39
C TYR A 423 2.77 -17.11 8.61
N LYS A 424 3.14 -17.30 9.87
CA LYS A 424 4.28 -18.13 10.28
C LYS A 424 3.95 -18.89 11.56
N ILE A 425 4.41 -20.14 11.66
CA ILE A 425 4.15 -21.00 12.81
C ILE A 425 5.38 -20.94 13.74
N LYS A 426 5.22 -20.34 14.91
CA LYS A 426 6.15 -20.45 16.02
C LYS A 426 5.84 -21.74 16.78
N THR A 427 6.63 -22.78 16.49
CA THR A 427 6.52 -24.04 17.24
C THR A 427 7.30 -23.97 18.55
N ILE A 428 6.80 -24.66 19.58
CA ILE A 428 7.50 -24.86 20.85
C ILE A 428 8.60 -25.95 20.69
N ILE A 429 8.50 -26.80 19.66
CA ILE A 429 9.37 -27.95 19.48
C ILE A 429 10.52 -27.60 18.53
N ASP A 430 11.72 -27.40 19.09
CA ASP A 430 12.96 -27.02 18.38
C ASP A 430 13.41 -27.97 17.25
N SER A 431 12.83 -29.17 17.15
CA SER A 431 13.22 -30.20 16.18
C SER A 431 12.61 -30.04 14.77
N LEU A 432 11.71 -29.07 14.55
CA LEU A 432 11.05 -28.80 13.25
C LEU A 432 11.24 -27.36 12.73
N PRO A 433 12.48 -26.89 12.50
CA PRO A 433 12.77 -25.49 12.14
C PRO A 433 12.17 -25.04 10.80
N GLN A 434 11.88 -25.97 9.87
CA GLN A 434 11.26 -25.67 8.57
C GLN A 434 9.82 -25.11 8.71
N ARG A 435 9.16 -25.27 9.87
CA ARG A 435 7.79 -24.77 10.08
C ARG A 435 7.74 -23.27 10.41
N ASN A 436 8.88 -22.65 10.72
CA ASN A 436 8.98 -21.22 11.05
C ASN A 436 9.14 -20.32 9.79
N GLU A 437 9.00 -20.87 8.59
CA GLU A 437 9.03 -20.11 7.35
C GLU A 437 7.74 -19.29 7.16
N LEU A 438 7.89 -18.05 6.71
CA LEU A 438 6.76 -17.18 6.37
C LEU A 438 6.08 -17.72 5.10
N LYS A 439 4.80 -18.07 5.22
CA LYS A 439 3.96 -18.46 4.10
C LYS A 439 3.06 -17.32 3.68
N THR A 440 2.96 -17.13 2.37
CA THR A 440 2.19 -16.05 1.75
C THR A 440 1.09 -16.63 0.87
N VAL A 441 -0.16 -16.29 1.17
CA VAL A 441 -1.35 -16.65 0.40
C VAL A 441 -1.82 -15.41 -0.36
N LYS A 442 -1.95 -15.50 -1.68
CA LYS A 442 -2.42 -14.40 -2.51
C LYS A 442 -3.94 -14.29 -2.45
N ILE A 443 -4.45 -13.09 -2.24
CA ILE A 443 -5.89 -12.80 -2.22
C ILE A 443 -6.25 -12.09 -3.53
N PRO A 444 -7.32 -12.52 -4.23
CA PRO A 444 -7.79 -11.83 -5.42
C PRO A 444 -8.29 -10.42 -5.07
N PHE A 445 -8.00 -9.45 -5.92
CA PHE A 445 -8.44 -8.06 -5.81
C PHE A 445 -8.58 -7.46 -7.21
N ASN A 446 -9.34 -6.38 -7.33
CA ASN A 446 -9.59 -5.65 -8.56
C ASN A 446 -8.61 -4.47 -8.72
N LYS A 447 -7.74 -4.57 -9.72
CA LYS A 447 -6.71 -3.57 -10.06
C LYS A 447 -7.26 -2.22 -10.56
N VAL A 448 -8.56 -2.11 -10.81
CA VAL A 448 -9.16 -0.92 -11.44
C VAL A 448 -9.75 0.05 -10.41
N ILE A 449 -10.15 -0.44 -9.25
CA ILE A 449 -10.78 0.35 -8.20
C ILE A 449 -9.76 0.80 -7.17
N THR A 450 -9.97 1.99 -6.61
CA THR A 450 -9.11 2.63 -5.60
C THR A 450 -9.56 2.31 -4.17
N SER A 451 -10.70 1.62 -4.01
CA SER A 451 -11.18 1.13 -2.73
C SER A 451 -11.97 -0.16 -2.97
N GLU A 452 -11.64 -1.21 -2.22
CA GLU A 452 -12.24 -2.54 -2.37
C GLU A 452 -12.38 -3.23 -1.01
N GLU A 453 -13.49 -3.93 -0.83
CA GLU A 453 -13.67 -4.85 0.27
C GLU A 453 -13.27 -6.26 -0.15
N PHE A 454 -12.50 -6.94 0.69
CA PHE A 454 -12.11 -8.33 0.47
C PHE A 454 -12.58 -9.22 1.62
N PHE A 455 -12.83 -10.48 1.29
CA PHE A 455 -13.14 -11.52 2.26
C PHE A 455 -12.10 -12.63 2.18
N HIS A 456 -11.62 -13.07 3.33
CA HIS A 456 -10.71 -14.21 3.43
C HIS A 456 -11.21 -15.18 4.50
N PHE A 457 -11.36 -16.44 4.11
CA PHE A 457 -11.62 -17.54 5.01
C PHE A 457 -10.33 -18.31 5.21
N TRP A 458 -10.03 -18.62 6.47
CA TRP A 458 -8.85 -19.38 6.84
C TRP A 458 -9.25 -20.54 7.77
N ASP A 459 -9.04 -21.76 7.28
CA ASP A 459 -9.13 -22.96 8.11
C ASP A 459 -7.74 -23.30 8.63
N VAL A 460 -7.53 -23.05 9.92
CA VAL A 460 -6.23 -23.27 10.56
C VAL A 460 -5.95 -24.78 10.72
N LYS A 461 -6.97 -25.66 10.63
CA LYS A 461 -6.82 -27.11 10.74
C LYS A 461 -5.97 -27.69 9.61
N GLU A 462 -6.01 -27.09 8.40
CA GLU A 462 -5.20 -27.50 7.25
C GLU A 462 -3.69 -27.38 7.50
N LEU A 463 -3.29 -26.61 8.52
CA LEU A 463 -1.88 -26.36 8.84
C LEU A 463 -1.24 -27.45 9.72
N ASN A 464 -2.01 -28.47 10.14
CA ASN A 464 -1.58 -29.54 11.05
C ASN A 464 -0.85 -28.98 12.28
N ILE A 465 -1.43 -27.96 12.90
CA ILE A 465 -0.87 -27.25 14.07
C ILE A 465 -0.71 -28.23 15.23
N LEU A 466 0.44 -28.20 15.91
CA LEU A 466 0.62 -29.00 17.11
C LEU A 466 0.01 -28.29 18.33
N PRO A 467 -0.47 -29.02 19.35
CA PRO A 467 -0.97 -28.42 20.58
C PRO A 467 0.10 -27.49 21.19
N GLY A 468 -0.28 -26.24 21.50
CA GLY A 468 0.64 -25.23 22.04
C GLY A 468 1.37 -24.36 21.00
N ASP A 469 1.37 -24.71 19.70
CA ASP A 469 1.96 -23.84 18.68
C ASP A 469 1.25 -22.47 18.61
N GLU A 470 2.02 -21.43 18.29
CA GLU A 470 1.54 -20.08 18.05
C GLU A 470 1.69 -19.71 16.58
N ILE A 471 0.66 -19.14 15.97
CA ILE A 471 0.69 -18.69 14.57
C ILE A 471 0.58 -17.18 14.54
N GLU A 472 1.62 -16.53 14.07
CA GLU A 472 1.59 -15.08 13.84
C GLU A 472 1.17 -14.82 12.40
N TYR A 473 0.18 -13.96 12.20
CA TYR A 473 -0.34 -13.62 10.89
C TYR A 473 -0.67 -12.14 10.72
N TYR A 474 -0.65 -11.68 9.47
CA TYR A 474 -1.01 -10.32 9.07
C TYR A 474 -1.38 -10.27 7.58
N PHE A 475 -2.16 -9.26 7.20
CA PHE A 475 -2.40 -8.95 5.79
C PHE A 475 -1.43 -7.87 5.32
N GLU A 476 -0.98 -7.98 4.08
CA GLU A 476 -0.12 -7.00 3.42
C GLU A 476 -0.70 -6.63 2.06
N VAL A 477 -0.83 -5.32 1.83
CA VAL A 477 -1.24 -4.72 0.56
C VAL A 477 -0.10 -3.88 -0.01
N TRP A 478 0.07 -3.95 -1.32
CA TRP A 478 1.05 -3.18 -2.08
C TRP A 478 0.35 -2.28 -3.08
N ASP A 479 0.80 -1.03 -3.21
CA ASP A 479 0.32 -0.09 -4.22
C ASP A 479 0.95 -0.33 -5.61
N ASN A 480 0.50 0.42 -6.60
CA ASN A 480 0.99 0.37 -7.98
C ASN A 480 2.00 1.48 -8.33
N ASP A 481 2.67 2.10 -7.34
CA ASP A 481 3.62 3.21 -7.54
C ASP A 481 4.77 2.77 -8.47
N GLY A 482 4.76 3.32 -9.70
CA GLY A 482 5.77 3.04 -10.72
C GLY A 482 6.98 3.99 -10.69
N VAL A 483 7.00 4.98 -9.80
CA VAL A 483 8.05 6.01 -9.72
C VAL A 483 9.06 5.67 -8.63
N ASN A 484 8.59 5.33 -7.42
CA ASN A 484 9.44 4.98 -6.28
C ASN A 484 9.57 3.46 -6.07
N GLY A 485 8.77 2.67 -6.80
CA GLY A 485 8.57 1.25 -6.56
C GLY A 485 7.39 1.02 -5.61
N SER A 486 6.71 -0.11 -5.75
CA SER A 486 5.52 -0.41 -4.96
C SER A 486 5.80 -0.30 -3.46
N LYS A 487 4.99 0.48 -2.74
CA LYS A 487 5.08 0.59 -1.28
C LYS A 487 4.04 -0.33 -0.65
N SER A 488 4.34 -0.82 0.55
CA SER A 488 3.51 -1.78 1.27
C SER A 488 2.94 -1.22 2.56
N SER A 489 1.72 -1.61 2.90
CA SER A 489 1.13 -1.42 4.22
C SER A 489 0.62 -2.75 4.77
N ARG A 490 0.72 -2.91 6.10
CA ARG A 490 0.40 -4.16 6.80
C ARG A 490 -0.58 -3.92 7.94
N THR A 491 -1.41 -4.90 8.22
CA THR A 491 -2.22 -4.92 9.44
C THR A 491 -1.33 -5.13 10.68
N SER A 492 -1.91 -4.89 11.86
CA SER A 492 -1.24 -5.29 13.12
C SER A 492 -0.96 -6.79 13.12
N LEU A 493 0.16 -7.18 13.73
CA LEU A 493 0.53 -8.58 13.88
C LEU A 493 -0.41 -9.24 14.88
N LYS A 494 -1.13 -10.27 14.45
CA LYS A 494 -2.05 -11.05 15.27
C LYS A 494 -1.47 -12.42 15.54
N THR A 495 -1.87 -13.02 16.65
CA THR A 495 -1.40 -14.35 17.05
C THR A 495 -2.58 -15.25 17.35
N PHE A 496 -2.66 -16.39 16.68
CA PHE A 496 -3.52 -17.50 17.04
C PHE A 496 -2.72 -18.49 17.89
N LYS A 497 -3.20 -18.80 19.10
CA LYS A 497 -2.55 -19.75 19.99
C LYS A 497 -3.40 -21.01 20.07
N SER A 498 -2.86 -22.13 19.61
CA SER A 498 -3.52 -23.42 19.80
C SER A 498 -3.45 -23.81 21.28
N LYS A 499 -4.59 -24.25 21.84
CA LYS A 499 -4.63 -24.79 23.21
C LYS A 499 -3.62 -25.92 23.38
N THR A 500 -2.92 -25.90 24.51
CA THR A 500 -2.01 -26.98 24.92
C THR A 500 -2.80 -28.24 25.28
N ILE A 501 -2.15 -29.42 25.30
CA ILE A 501 -2.79 -30.68 25.73
C ILE A 501 -3.40 -30.52 27.13
N LYS A 502 -2.69 -29.83 28.03
CA LYS A 502 -3.15 -29.55 29.40
C LYS A 502 -4.40 -28.69 29.44
N GLU A 503 -4.47 -27.61 28.66
CA GLU A 503 -5.65 -26.75 28.57
C GLU A 503 -6.85 -27.49 27.97
N ARG A 504 -6.63 -28.35 26.97
CA ARG A 504 -7.70 -29.17 26.39
C ARG A 504 -8.20 -30.24 27.36
N ASN A 505 -7.30 -30.90 28.09
CA ASN A 505 -7.69 -31.86 29.13
C ASN A 505 -8.46 -31.18 30.27
N ALA A 506 -8.04 -29.97 30.70
CA ALA A 506 -8.78 -29.20 31.69
C ALA A 506 -10.17 -28.76 31.21
N ALA A 507 -10.30 -28.35 29.93
CA ALA A 507 -11.59 -28.04 29.33
C ALA A 507 -12.51 -29.28 29.26
N THR A 508 -11.94 -30.43 28.90
CA THR A 508 -12.61 -31.73 28.88
C THR A 508 -13.10 -32.12 30.28
N GLU A 509 -12.25 -32.04 31.30
CA GLU A 509 -12.63 -32.33 32.70
C GLU A 509 -13.74 -31.38 33.19
N GLY A 510 -13.68 -30.11 32.80
CA GLY A 510 -14.75 -29.14 33.06
C GLY A 510 -16.08 -29.53 32.41
N SER A 511 -16.04 -29.95 31.14
CA SER A 511 -17.21 -30.45 30.41
C SER A 511 -17.77 -31.72 31.05
N ASN A 512 -16.92 -32.71 31.36
CA ASN A 512 -17.33 -33.95 32.01
C ASN A 512 -18.00 -33.69 33.37
N LYS A 513 -17.46 -32.75 34.16
CA LYS A 513 -18.05 -32.36 35.44
C LYS A 513 -19.42 -31.70 35.27
N ASN A 514 -19.59 -30.85 34.26
CA ASN A 514 -20.88 -30.23 33.94
C ASN A 514 -21.89 -31.28 33.48
N ILE A 515 -21.52 -32.15 32.55
CA ILE A 515 -22.38 -33.25 32.06
C ILE A 515 -22.83 -34.14 33.22
N LYS A 516 -21.92 -34.59 34.09
CA LYS A 516 -22.26 -35.40 35.29
C LYS A 516 -23.24 -34.67 36.21
N LYS A 517 -23.02 -33.37 36.43
CA LYS A 517 -23.88 -32.56 37.30
C LYS A 517 -25.29 -32.43 36.70
N GLU A 518 -25.39 -32.02 35.43
CA GLU A 518 -26.65 -31.85 34.72
C GLU A 518 -27.42 -33.18 34.63
N LEU A 519 -26.72 -34.30 34.39
CA LEU A 519 -27.30 -35.65 34.45
C LEU A 519 -27.84 -35.98 35.84
N SER A 520 -27.05 -35.77 36.89
CA SER A 520 -27.49 -36.03 38.27
C SER A 520 -28.69 -35.18 38.68
N GLU A 521 -28.73 -33.92 38.24
CA GLU A 521 -29.87 -33.01 38.46
C GLU A 521 -31.09 -33.46 37.66
N SER A 522 -30.91 -33.90 36.41
CA SER A 522 -31.98 -34.46 35.57
C SER A 522 -32.59 -35.73 36.16
N VAL A 523 -31.78 -36.63 36.72
CA VAL A 523 -32.27 -37.83 37.45
C VAL A 523 -33.09 -37.42 38.67
N ALA A 524 -32.63 -36.43 39.43
CA ALA A 524 -33.35 -35.96 40.62
C ALA A 524 -34.69 -35.29 40.25
N GLU A 525 -34.71 -34.53 39.16
CA GLU A 525 -35.91 -33.88 38.64
C GLU A 525 -36.92 -34.90 38.08
N ALA A 526 -36.47 -35.88 37.29
CA ALA A 526 -37.32 -36.97 36.81
C ALA A 526 -37.98 -37.73 37.98
N LYS A 527 -37.23 -37.98 39.07
CA LYS A 527 -37.77 -38.57 40.32
C LYS A 527 -38.80 -37.69 41.01
N ASP A 528 -38.65 -36.37 40.96
CA ASP A 528 -39.59 -35.43 41.55
C ASP A 528 -40.89 -35.39 40.73
N ILE A 529 -40.77 -35.29 39.41
CA ILE A 529 -41.89 -35.39 38.46
C ILE A 529 -42.65 -36.70 38.67
N GLN A 530 -41.95 -37.82 38.82
CA GLN A 530 -42.56 -39.13 39.06
C GLN A 530 -43.46 -39.12 40.31
N LYS A 531 -42.93 -38.60 41.43
CA LYS A 531 -43.67 -38.51 42.70
C LYS A 531 -44.86 -37.56 42.61
N GLU A 532 -44.72 -36.47 41.86
CA GLU A 532 -45.79 -35.49 41.68
C GLU A 532 -46.90 -36.03 40.76
N LEU A 533 -46.55 -36.79 39.71
CA LEU A 533 -47.49 -37.52 38.85
C LEU A 533 -48.31 -38.55 39.65
N GLU A 534 -47.65 -39.38 40.47
CA GLU A 534 -48.34 -40.35 41.34
C GLU A 534 -49.34 -39.67 42.27
N LYS A 535 -48.93 -38.57 42.93
CA LYS A 535 -49.82 -37.78 43.79
C LYS A 535 -50.98 -37.16 43.03
N LEU A 536 -50.73 -36.62 41.83
CA LEU A 536 -51.77 -36.00 41.00
C LEU A 536 -52.79 -37.06 40.54
N LYS A 537 -52.32 -38.23 40.10
CA LYS A 537 -53.15 -39.37 39.70
C LYS A 537 -54.04 -39.86 40.83
N GLN A 538 -53.48 -39.97 42.05
CA GLN A 538 -54.26 -40.35 43.24
C GLN A 538 -55.36 -39.31 43.52
N LYS A 539 -55.02 -38.01 43.54
CA LYS A 539 -56.00 -36.92 43.75
C LYS A 539 -57.10 -36.89 42.70
N LEU A 540 -56.76 -37.09 41.42
CA LEU A 540 -57.72 -37.14 40.31
C LEU A 540 -58.64 -38.36 40.42
N SER A 541 -58.16 -39.47 40.95
CA SER A 541 -58.97 -40.68 41.17
C SER A 541 -60.00 -40.48 42.29
N GLU A 542 -59.67 -39.70 43.34
CA GLU A 542 -60.55 -39.41 44.47
C GLU A 542 -61.65 -38.38 44.14
N LYS A 543 -61.39 -37.42 43.25
CA LYS A 543 -62.33 -36.33 42.89
C LYS A 543 -63.20 -36.67 41.68
N LYS A 544 -64.46 -36.19 41.64
CA LYS A 544 -65.35 -36.38 40.48
C LYS A 544 -65.04 -35.44 39.31
N GLU A 545 -64.58 -34.23 39.57
CA GLU A 545 -64.27 -33.20 38.57
C GLU A 545 -62.88 -32.58 38.82
N ILE A 546 -62.26 -32.06 37.75
CA ILE A 546 -60.93 -31.43 37.79
C ILE A 546 -61.08 -29.99 38.35
N GLY A 547 -60.48 -29.71 39.50
CA GLY A 547 -60.46 -28.38 40.11
C GLY A 547 -59.32 -27.50 39.58
N TRP A 548 -59.33 -26.22 39.97
CA TRP A 548 -58.27 -25.26 39.62
C TRP A 548 -56.90 -25.68 40.19
N GLU A 549 -56.88 -26.25 41.40
CA GLU A 549 -55.64 -26.75 42.03
C GLU A 549 -54.99 -27.87 41.18
N GLU A 550 -55.78 -28.82 40.67
CA GLU A 550 -55.27 -29.89 39.81
C GLU A 550 -54.75 -29.35 38.47
N LYS A 551 -55.43 -28.37 37.87
CA LYS A 551 -54.95 -27.70 36.65
C LYS A 551 -53.61 -27.03 36.86
N GLN A 552 -53.47 -26.31 37.97
CA GLN A 552 -52.24 -25.59 38.28
C GLN A 552 -51.07 -26.56 38.49
N LYS A 553 -51.28 -27.64 39.26
CA LYS A 553 -50.26 -28.68 39.46
C LYS A 553 -49.86 -29.38 38.15
N MET A 554 -50.80 -29.58 37.25
CA MET A 554 -50.52 -30.17 35.95
C MET A 554 -49.71 -29.25 35.05
N LYS A 555 -50.02 -27.94 35.08
CA LYS A 555 -49.23 -26.93 34.38
C LYS A 555 -47.80 -26.87 34.92
N GLU A 556 -47.64 -26.90 36.24
CA GLU A 556 -46.32 -26.96 36.90
C GLU A 556 -45.55 -28.23 36.49
N LEU A 557 -46.21 -29.39 36.41
CA LEU A 557 -45.60 -30.64 35.94
C LEU A 557 -45.17 -30.60 34.48
N LEU A 558 -45.99 -30.03 33.60
CA LEU A 558 -45.64 -29.85 32.19
C LEU A 558 -44.47 -28.87 32.01
N GLU A 559 -44.40 -27.83 32.84
CA GLU A 559 -43.28 -26.88 32.84
C GLU A 559 -41.98 -27.54 33.31
N LYS A 560 -42.01 -28.28 34.43
CA LYS A 560 -40.87 -29.10 34.89
C LYS A 560 -40.44 -30.14 33.85
N GLN A 561 -41.39 -30.82 33.21
CA GLN A 561 -41.09 -31.79 32.15
C GLN A 561 -40.38 -31.13 30.96
N LYS A 562 -40.78 -29.91 30.60
CA LYS A 562 -40.15 -29.13 29.52
C LYS A 562 -38.75 -28.66 29.91
N GLU A 563 -38.56 -28.19 31.14
CA GLU A 563 -37.23 -27.82 31.66
C GLU A 563 -36.28 -29.03 31.66
N LEU A 564 -36.76 -30.20 32.08
CA LEU A 564 -36.02 -31.45 32.01
C LEU A 564 -35.64 -31.80 30.56
N GLN A 565 -36.56 -31.65 29.61
CA GLN A 565 -36.28 -31.86 28.18
C GLN A 565 -35.16 -30.94 27.68
N GLU A 566 -35.26 -29.63 27.93
CA GLU A 566 -34.25 -28.65 27.49
C GLU A 566 -32.88 -28.97 28.11
N ARG A 567 -32.85 -29.46 29.36
CA ARG A 567 -31.62 -29.90 30.01
C ARG A 567 -31.03 -31.16 29.35
N VAL A 568 -31.85 -32.14 29.00
CA VAL A 568 -31.39 -33.36 28.30
C VAL A 568 -30.83 -33.04 26.91
N GLU A 569 -31.51 -32.19 26.12
CA GLU A 569 -31.01 -31.73 24.82
C GLU A 569 -29.66 -30.99 24.95
N LYS A 570 -29.50 -30.19 26.01
CA LYS A 570 -28.22 -29.52 26.31
C LYS A 570 -27.12 -30.53 26.67
N ILE A 571 -27.43 -31.57 27.45
CA ILE A 571 -26.48 -32.63 27.80
C ILE A 571 -26.02 -33.36 26.54
N GLU A 572 -26.94 -33.72 25.64
CA GLU A 572 -26.64 -34.37 24.36
C GLU A 572 -25.66 -33.54 23.53
N GLN A 573 -25.93 -32.24 23.36
CA GLN A 573 -25.08 -31.32 22.62
C GLN A 573 -23.71 -31.11 23.27
N GLU A 574 -23.66 -30.92 24.59
CA GLU A 574 -22.40 -30.78 25.33
C GLU A 574 -21.56 -32.07 25.24
N ASN A 575 -22.18 -33.24 25.37
CA ASN A 575 -21.51 -34.53 25.23
C ASN A 575 -20.97 -34.74 23.81
N GLN A 576 -21.76 -34.46 22.78
CA GLN A 576 -21.32 -34.57 21.40
C GLN A 576 -20.12 -33.65 21.13
N LYS A 577 -20.21 -32.38 21.53
CA LYS A 577 -19.12 -31.40 21.38
C LYS A 577 -17.86 -31.84 22.13
N ASN A 578 -18.02 -32.35 23.34
CA ASN A 578 -16.91 -32.84 24.16
C ASN A 578 -16.23 -34.06 23.51
N ASN A 579 -17.00 -35.01 22.99
CA ASN A 579 -16.48 -36.18 22.26
C ASN A 579 -15.76 -35.76 20.97
N GLU A 580 -16.32 -34.82 20.20
CA GLU A 580 -15.69 -34.29 19.00
C GLU A 580 -14.35 -33.63 19.33
N GLN A 581 -14.32 -32.73 20.33
CA GLN A 581 -13.11 -32.06 20.78
C GLN A 581 -12.02 -33.03 21.22
N GLN A 582 -12.36 -34.07 21.99
CA GLN A 582 -11.38 -35.06 22.44
C GLN A 582 -10.83 -35.90 21.27
N ASN A 583 -11.70 -36.33 20.36
CA ASN A 583 -11.33 -37.13 19.19
C ASN A 583 -10.46 -36.37 18.18
N GLU A 584 -10.42 -35.04 18.24
CA GLU A 584 -9.51 -34.25 17.38
C GLU A 584 -8.02 -34.41 17.74
N TYR A 585 -7.69 -34.74 18.99
CA TYR A 585 -6.30 -34.76 19.46
C TYR A 585 -5.89 -35.97 20.30
N LYS A 586 -6.83 -36.78 20.80
CA LYS A 586 -6.56 -38.02 21.51
C LYS A 586 -6.80 -39.22 20.59
N GLN A 587 -5.85 -40.17 20.58
CA GLN A 587 -6.05 -41.46 19.92
C GLN A 587 -6.57 -42.46 20.94
N TYR A 588 -7.89 -42.59 21.04
CA TYR A 588 -8.50 -43.63 21.85
C TYR A 588 -8.43 -44.99 21.15
N ASN A 589 -8.52 -46.07 21.94
CA ASN A 589 -8.69 -47.41 21.39
C ASN A 589 -10.08 -47.55 20.74
N GLU A 590 -10.22 -48.49 19.81
CA GLU A 590 -11.46 -48.73 19.05
C GLU A 590 -12.66 -49.02 19.97
N GLU A 591 -12.41 -49.66 21.10
CA GLU A 591 -13.44 -50.03 22.07
C GLU A 591 -14.03 -48.82 22.81
N LEU A 592 -13.20 -47.86 23.22
CA LEU A 592 -13.65 -46.63 23.87
C LEU A 592 -14.41 -45.72 22.88
N LEU A 593 -14.01 -45.70 21.61
CA LEU A 593 -14.76 -45.03 20.54
C LEU A 593 -16.15 -45.66 20.35
N GLN A 594 -16.24 -46.99 20.32
CA GLN A 594 -17.53 -47.69 20.25
C GLN A 594 -18.41 -47.38 21.46
N LYS A 595 -17.84 -47.31 22.67
CA LYS A 595 -18.58 -46.92 23.88
C LYS A 595 -19.07 -45.47 23.82
N GLN A 596 -18.25 -44.53 23.34
CA GLN A 596 -18.67 -43.14 23.11
C GLN A 596 -19.85 -43.07 22.15
N GLU A 597 -19.82 -43.81 21.03
CA GLU A 597 -20.93 -43.84 20.07
C GLU A 597 -22.20 -44.45 20.67
N GLN A 598 -22.07 -45.53 21.45
CA GLN A 598 -23.21 -46.15 22.11
C GLN A 598 -23.82 -45.23 23.18
N LEU A 599 -22.99 -44.50 23.93
CA LEU A 599 -23.45 -43.51 24.89
C LEU A 599 -24.13 -42.32 24.19
N GLN A 600 -23.61 -41.89 23.04
CA GLN A 600 -24.26 -40.86 22.23
C GLN A 600 -25.64 -41.33 21.75
N LYS A 601 -25.75 -42.55 21.20
CA LYS A 601 -27.04 -43.13 20.83
C LYS A 601 -28.00 -43.21 22.01
N LEU A 602 -27.49 -43.49 23.21
CA LEU A 602 -28.31 -43.50 24.42
C LEU A 602 -28.89 -42.11 24.69
N PHE A 603 -28.09 -41.04 24.61
CA PHE A 603 -28.56 -39.66 24.73
C PHE A 603 -29.60 -39.30 23.66
N ASP A 604 -29.34 -39.65 22.40
CA ASP A 604 -30.27 -39.42 21.28
C ASP A 604 -31.63 -40.13 21.51
N GLU A 605 -31.62 -41.29 22.17
CA GLU A 605 -32.82 -42.07 22.50
C GLU A 605 -33.54 -41.63 23.80
N LEU A 606 -32.94 -40.76 24.64
CA LEU A 606 -33.57 -40.28 25.88
C LEU A 606 -34.83 -39.44 25.60
N MET A 607 -34.82 -38.64 24.54
CA MET A 607 -35.92 -37.74 24.18
C MET A 607 -36.71 -38.25 22.98
N THR A 608 -37.64 -39.17 23.22
CA THR A 608 -38.47 -39.76 22.16
C THR A 608 -39.52 -38.79 21.60
N ASP A 609 -39.82 -38.90 20.29
CA ASP A 609 -40.94 -38.17 19.67
C ASP A 609 -42.29 -38.49 20.34
N GLU A 610 -42.42 -39.70 20.90
CA GLU A 610 -43.58 -40.13 21.70
C GLU A 610 -43.80 -39.22 22.92
N MET A 611 -42.73 -38.77 23.59
CA MET A 611 -42.84 -37.83 24.72
C MET A 611 -43.30 -36.44 24.29
N LYS A 612 -42.81 -35.93 23.15
CA LYS A 612 -43.22 -34.63 22.61
C LYS A 612 -44.70 -34.62 22.25
N GLU A 613 -45.15 -35.63 21.51
CA GLU A 613 -46.58 -35.78 21.17
C GLU A 613 -47.48 -35.91 22.41
N MET A 614 -47.02 -36.64 23.43
CA MET A 614 -47.77 -36.83 24.67
C MET A 614 -47.95 -35.50 25.43
N MET A 615 -46.92 -34.63 25.45
CA MET A 615 -47.05 -33.29 26.06
C MET A 615 -48.05 -32.40 25.31
N GLU A 616 -48.05 -32.43 23.97
CA GLU A 616 -49.03 -31.70 23.17
C GLU A 616 -50.46 -32.22 23.42
N LYS A 617 -50.64 -33.55 23.46
CA LYS A 617 -51.93 -34.18 23.77
C LYS A 617 -52.41 -33.82 25.18
N LEU A 618 -51.53 -33.78 26.17
CA LEU A 618 -51.88 -33.37 27.54
C LEU A 618 -52.33 -31.90 27.60
N GLN A 619 -51.68 -30.99 26.85
CA GLN A 619 -52.13 -29.59 26.74
C GLN A 619 -53.52 -29.48 26.11
N GLU A 620 -53.80 -30.23 25.04
CA GLU A 620 -55.13 -30.25 24.43
C GLU A 620 -56.22 -30.82 25.35
N ILE A 621 -55.90 -31.90 26.08
CA ILE A 621 -56.84 -32.54 27.01
C ILE A 621 -57.12 -31.63 28.21
N MET A 622 -56.12 -30.87 28.68
CA MET A 622 -56.28 -29.86 29.72
C MET A 622 -57.32 -28.80 29.36
N ASP A 623 -57.37 -28.37 28.10
CA ASP A 623 -58.35 -27.40 27.61
C ASP A 623 -59.75 -28.00 27.49
N LYS A 624 -59.84 -29.28 27.10
CA LYS A 624 -61.11 -30.02 26.92
C LYS A 624 -61.71 -30.55 28.23
N LEU A 625 -60.93 -30.62 29.32
CA LEU A 625 -61.34 -31.07 30.66
C LEU A 625 -61.91 -32.49 30.73
N ASP A 626 -61.49 -33.38 29.83
CA ASP A 626 -61.91 -34.77 29.88
C ASP A 626 -61.09 -35.54 30.93
N LYS A 627 -61.72 -35.87 32.05
CA LYS A 627 -61.07 -36.59 33.16
C LYS A 627 -60.57 -37.98 32.77
N ASN A 628 -61.32 -38.73 31.96
CA ASN A 628 -60.99 -40.12 31.66
C ASN A 628 -59.81 -40.18 30.69
N LEU A 629 -59.83 -39.33 29.65
CA LEU A 629 -58.71 -39.19 28.73
C LEU A 629 -57.46 -38.67 29.44
N LEU A 630 -57.64 -37.71 30.37
CA LEU A 630 -56.53 -37.20 31.17
C LEU A 630 -55.89 -38.26 32.07
N GLN A 631 -56.70 -39.10 32.73
CA GLN A 631 -56.17 -40.18 33.57
C GLN A 631 -55.37 -41.20 32.75
N GLU A 632 -55.83 -41.53 31.54
CA GLU A 632 -55.11 -42.43 30.65
C GLU A 632 -53.77 -41.83 30.19
N GLU A 633 -53.76 -40.55 29.81
CA GLU A 633 -52.55 -39.89 29.32
C GLU A 633 -51.54 -39.61 30.43
N LEU A 634 -52.00 -39.31 31.66
CA LEU A 634 -51.13 -39.22 32.84
C LEU A 634 -50.50 -40.58 33.21
N GLU A 635 -51.20 -41.70 32.99
CA GLU A 635 -50.61 -43.03 33.19
C GLU A 635 -49.50 -43.32 32.17
N LYS A 636 -49.68 -42.88 30.91
CA LYS A 636 -48.61 -42.96 29.89
C LYS A 636 -47.42 -42.08 30.26
N MET A 637 -47.68 -40.87 30.74
CA MET A 637 -46.64 -39.94 31.19
C MET A 637 -45.86 -40.49 32.39
N GLU A 638 -46.55 -41.11 33.35
CA GLU A 638 -45.93 -41.77 34.49
C GLU A 638 -45.00 -42.92 34.06
N LEU A 639 -45.42 -43.76 33.10
CA LEU A 639 -44.58 -44.83 32.57
C LEU A 639 -43.37 -44.27 31.81
N SER A 640 -43.61 -43.30 30.93
CA SER A 640 -42.56 -42.67 30.12
C SER A 640 -41.54 -41.92 30.99
N ASN A 641 -41.98 -41.23 32.04
CA ASN A 641 -41.08 -40.53 32.97
C ASN A 641 -40.27 -41.51 33.81
N LYS A 642 -40.85 -42.64 34.23
CA LYS A 642 -40.11 -43.72 34.90
C LYS A 642 -39.04 -44.34 33.99
N ASP A 643 -39.33 -44.51 32.70
CA ASP A 643 -38.33 -44.95 31.71
C ASP A 643 -37.22 -43.92 31.55
N LEU A 644 -37.56 -42.63 31.39
CA LEU A 644 -36.58 -41.54 31.30
C LEU A 644 -35.69 -41.47 32.54
N GLU A 645 -36.26 -41.55 33.75
CA GLU A 645 -35.51 -41.57 35.01
C GLU A 645 -34.45 -42.69 35.02
N LYS A 646 -34.86 -43.89 34.63
CA LYS A 646 -33.97 -45.06 34.59
C LYS A 646 -32.88 -44.92 33.54
N GLU A 647 -33.21 -44.44 32.34
CA GLU A 647 -32.22 -44.25 31.28
C GLU A 647 -31.26 -43.10 31.60
N LEU A 648 -31.70 -42.04 32.29
CA LEU A 648 -30.82 -40.98 32.80
C LEU A 648 -29.85 -41.50 33.87
N ASP A 649 -30.34 -42.28 34.83
CA ASP A 649 -29.49 -42.89 35.89
C ASP A 649 -28.48 -43.88 35.28
N ARG A 650 -28.92 -44.62 34.26
CA ARG A 650 -28.05 -45.50 33.48
C ARG A 650 -27.00 -44.72 32.68
N SER A 651 -27.41 -43.66 31.99
CA SER A 651 -26.52 -42.81 31.20
C SER A 651 -25.46 -42.16 32.09
N LEU A 652 -25.85 -41.71 33.30
CA LEU A 652 -24.93 -41.18 34.30
C LEU A 652 -23.89 -42.22 34.73
N GLU A 653 -24.31 -43.45 35.02
CA GLU A 653 -23.40 -44.51 35.44
C GLU A 653 -22.42 -44.91 34.31
N LEU A 654 -22.94 -45.06 33.09
CA LEU A 654 -22.10 -45.35 31.91
C LEU A 654 -21.14 -44.21 31.58
N PHE A 655 -21.58 -42.96 31.74
CA PHE A 655 -20.72 -41.78 31.55
C PHE A 655 -19.59 -41.75 32.58
N LYS A 656 -19.87 -42.03 33.86
CA LYS A 656 -18.83 -42.13 34.90
C LYS A 656 -17.84 -43.25 34.61
N GLN A 657 -18.34 -44.43 34.18
CA GLN A 657 -17.49 -45.55 33.81
C GLN A 657 -16.58 -45.19 32.62
N MET A 658 -17.14 -44.53 31.59
CA MET A 658 -16.37 -44.05 30.43
C MET A 658 -15.31 -43.03 30.84
N GLU A 659 -15.63 -42.07 31.71
CA GLU A 659 -14.68 -41.08 32.22
C GLU A 659 -13.55 -41.75 33.03
N PHE A 660 -13.87 -42.74 33.86
CA PHE A 660 -12.88 -43.55 34.57
C PHE A 660 -11.95 -44.28 33.59
N GLU A 661 -12.49 -44.98 32.59
CA GLU A 661 -11.69 -45.68 31.59
C GLU A 661 -10.82 -44.73 30.75
N GLN A 662 -11.35 -43.56 30.38
CA GLN A 662 -10.58 -42.50 29.71
C GLN A 662 -9.40 -42.02 30.55
N LYS A 663 -9.64 -41.76 31.84
CA LYS A 663 -8.60 -41.27 32.74
C LYS A 663 -7.59 -42.37 33.08
N LEU A 664 -8.02 -43.62 33.17
CA LEU A 664 -7.16 -44.80 33.34
C LEU A 664 -6.17 -44.92 32.17
N ASP A 665 -6.67 -44.80 30.93
CA ASP A 665 -5.85 -44.88 29.72
C ASP A 665 -4.87 -43.70 29.59
N GLU A 666 -5.30 -42.48 29.97
CA GLU A 666 -4.46 -41.29 30.01
C GLU A 666 -3.33 -41.43 31.04
N VAL A 667 -3.65 -41.85 32.27
CA VAL A 667 -2.68 -42.06 33.35
C VAL A 667 -1.70 -43.18 33.00
N LYS A 668 -2.19 -44.30 32.44
CA LYS A 668 -1.35 -45.39 31.95
C LYS A 668 -0.36 -44.89 30.90
N SER A 669 -0.84 -44.22 29.86
CA SER A 669 0.01 -43.72 28.76
C SER A 669 1.05 -42.72 29.27
N LYS A 670 0.68 -41.86 30.23
CA LYS A 670 1.59 -40.89 30.85
C LYS A 670 2.64 -41.58 31.73
N LEU A 671 2.29 -42.64 32.44
CA LEU A 671 3.25 -43.46 33.20
C LEU A 671 4.24 -44.16 32.27
N GLU A 672 3.78 -44.72 31.15
CA GLU A 672 4.65 -45.32 30.12
C GLU A 672 5.61 -44.26 29.51
N GLU A 673 5.10 -43.07 29.17
CA GLU A 673 5.91 -41.98 28.64
C GLU A 673 6.95 -41.48 29.65
N LEU A 674 6.55 -41.33 30.92
CA LEU A 674 7.46 -40.93 32.00
C LEU A 674 8.53 -42.00 32.25
N ALA A 675 8.16 -43.28 32.26
CA ALA A 675 9.11 -44.38 32.37
C ALA A 675 10.15 -44.32 31.24
N ASP A 676 9.70 -44.16 29.99
CA ASP A 676 10.57 -44.03 28.80
C ASP A 676 11.49 -42.80 28.88
N LYS A 677 10.97 -41.63 29.27
CA LYS A 677 11.77 -40.40 29.45
C LYS A 677 12.81 -40.59 30.56
N GLN A 678 12.40 -41.21 31.66
CA GLN A 678 13.24 -41.46 32.83
C GLN A 678 14.36 -42.47 32.51
N GLU A 679 14.08 -43.50 31.70
CA GLU A 679 15.07 -44.47 31.22
C GLU A 679 16.04 -43.83 30.20
N LYS A 680 15.54 -43.02 29.26
CA LYS A 680 16.41 -42.25 28.34
C LYS A 680 17.33 -41.28 29.09
N LEU A 681 16.82 -40.59 30.12
CA LEU A 681 17.63 -39.72 30.96
C LEU A 681 18.69 -40.53 31.74
N ALA A 682 18.36 -41.75 32.17
CA ALA A 682 19.32 -42.65 32.80
C ALA A 682 20.45 -43.07 31.87
N GLU A 683 20.15 -43.32 30.59
CA GLU A 683 21.17 -43.59 29.57
C GLU A 683 22.04 -42.36 29.26
N GLU A 684 21.44 -41.17 29.11
CA GLU A 684 22.19 -39.91 28.90
C GLU A 684 23.15 -39.64 30.08
N THR A 685 22.67 -39.88 31.30
CA THR A 685 23.44 -39.73 32.54
C THR A 685 24.57 -40.75 32.65
N GLU A 686 24.37 -41.98 32.16
CA GLU A 686 25.37 -43.05 32.18
C GLU A 686 26.46 -42.86 31.10
N LYS A 687 26.10 -42.35 29.92
CA LYS A 687 27.03 -42.07 28.81
C LYS A 687 27.88 -40.81 29.05
N GLY A 688 27.41 -39.86 29.86
CA GLY A 688 28.14 -38.64 30.21
C GLY A 688 28.18 -37.60 29.08
N ASP A 689 27.23 -37.65 28.14
CA ASP A 689 27.19 -36.82 26.93
C ASP A 689 26.77 -35.35 27.17
N LYS A 690 26.28 -34.99 28.37
CA LYS A 690 25.77 -33.65 28.72
C LYS A 690 26.24 -33.16 30.08
N ASN A 691 26.19 -31.84 30.28
CA ASN A 691 26.57 -31.16 31.52
C ASN A 691 25.59 -31.51 32.66
N ASP A 692 26.09 -31.78 33.87
CA ASP A 692 25.29 -32.25 35.02
C ASP A 692 24.14 -31.30 35.39
N GLU A 693 24.32 -29.99 35.17
CA GLU A 693 23.32 -28.94 35.43
C GLU A 693 22.10 -29.08 34.50
N SER A 694 22.31 -29.41 33.23
CA SER A 694 21.24 -29.67 32.26
C SER A 694 20.53 -31.00 32.52
N LEU A 695 21.26 -32.03 32.99
CA LEU A 695 20.66 -33.30 33.40
C LEU A 695 19.80 -33.13 34.65
N LYS A 696 20.22 -32.28 35.59
CA LYS A 696 19.45 -31.94 36.79
C LYS A 696 18.16 -31.22 36.44
N GLU A 697 18.20 -30.22 35.57
CA GLU A 697 16.98 -29.50 35.11
C GLU A 697 15.96 -30.47 34.49
N LYS A 698 16.42 -31.37 33.60
CA LYS A 698 15.56 -32.42 33.03
C LYS A 698 14.98 -33.35 34.11
N GLN A 699 15.77 -33.74 35.10
CA GLN A 699 15.27 -34.57 36.21
C GLN A 699 14.22 -33.82 37.03
N GLU A 700 14.45 -32.54 37.35
CA GLU A 700 13.47 -31.72 38.07
C GLU A 700 12.17 -31.52 37.29
N GLU A 701 12.22 -31.46 35.96
CA GLU A 701 11.06 -31.46 35.09
C GLU A 701 10.28 -32.78 35.18
N LEU A 702 10.95 -33.93 35.09
CA LEU A 702 10.32 -35.24 35.28
C LEU A 702 9.72 -35.43 36.68
N ASN A 703 10.34 -34.85 37.72
CA ASN A 703 9.79 -34.86 39.07
C ASN A 703 8.46 -34.09 39.13
N LYS A 704 8.38 -32.95 38.44
CA LYS A 704 7.14 -32.16 38.35
C LYS A 704 6.06 -32.89 37.56
N GLU A 705 6.40 -33.47 36.40
CA GLU A 705 5.44 -34.24 35.60
C GLU A 705 4.89 -35.45 36.38
N PHE A 706 5.72 -36.14 37.17
CA PHE A 706 5.27 -37.25 38.02
C PHE A 706 4.40 -36.81 39.20
N GLU A 707 4.71 -35.69 39.86
CA GLU A 707 3.83 -35.13 40.92
C GLU A 707 2.45 -34.72 40.37
N GLU A 708 2.35 -34.29 39.10
CA GLU A 708 1.04 -34.12 38.44
C GLU A 708 0.34 -35.45 38.19
N THR A 709 1.07 -36.47 37.73
CA THR A 709 0.55 -37.84 37.52
C THR A 709 0.05 -38.46 38.83
N LYS A 710 0.69 -38.17 39.96
CA LYS A 710 0.24 -38.59 41.30
C LYS A 710 -1.16 -38.06 41.63
N LYS A 711 -1.42 -36.79 41.33
CA LYS A 711 -2.74 -36.18 41.52
C LYS A 711 -3.79 -36.81 40.60
N GLU A 712 -3.41 -37.16 39.37
CA GLU A 712 -4.29 -37.85 38.44
C GLU A 712 -4.61 -39.28 38.91
N LEU A 713 -3.66 -40.01 39.48
CA LEU A 713 -3.88 -41.32 40.11
C LEU A 713 -4.83 -41.22 41.32
N ASP A 714 -4.65 -40.22 42.19
CA ASP A 714 -5.57 -39.97 43.31
C ASP A 714 -6.99 -39.60 42.83
N ALA A 715 -7.09 -38.85 41.73
CA ALA A 715 -8.38 -38.52 41.11
C ALA A 715 -9.04 -39.76 40.50
N LEU A 716 -8.27 -40.60 39.82
CA LEU A 716 -8.74 -41.86 39.24
C LEU A 716 -9.30 -42.81 40.31
N LYS A 717 -8.64 -42.90 41.47
CA LYS A 717 -9.14 -43.67 42.62
C LYS A 717 -10.47 -43.12 43.15
N LYS A 718 -10.62 -41.79 43.25
CA LYS A 718 -11.89 -41.17 43.65
C LYS A 718 -13.00 -41.43 42.64
N MET A 719 -12.69 -41.42 41.35
CA MET A 719 -13.66 -41.77 40.30
C MET A 719 -14.12 -43.22 40.46
N ASP A 720 -13.22 -44.16 40.78
CA ASP A 720 -13.57 -45.55 41.07
C ASP A 720 -14.51 -45.67 42.28
N GLU A 721 -14.26 -44.91 43.35
CA GLU A 721 -15.09 -44.85 44.56
C GLU A 721 -16.47 -44.20 44.33
N GLU A 722 -16.61 -43.35 43.31
CA GLU A 722 -17.88 -42.69 42.93
C GLU A 722 -18.81 -43.56 42.07
N LEU A 723 -18.31 -44.70 41.55
CA LEU A 723 -19.09 -45.70 40.82
C LEU A 723 -19.98 -46.50 41.77
N GLN A 724 -21.17 -46.92 41.30
CA GLN A 724 -22.07 -47.78 42.07
C GLN A 724 -21.44 -49.16 42.34
N LYS A 725 -20.63 -49.66 41.40
CA LYS A 725 -19.80 -50.85 41.55
C LYS A 725 -18.36 -50.48 41.16
N PRO A 726 -17.49 -50.18 42.15
CA PRO A 726 -16.08 -49.87 41.88
C PRO A 726 -15.40 -51.00 41.11
N ASN A 727 -14.45 -50.64 40.25
CA ASN A 727 -13.68 -51.55 39.41
C ASN A 727 -12.52 -52.22 40.16
N GLY A 728 -12.29 -51.85 41.43
CA GLY A 728 -11.32 -52.52 42.29
C GLY A 728 -9.91 -51.95 42.20
N MET A 729 -9.78 -50.63 41.96
CA MET A 729 -8.48 -49.98 41.87
C MET A 729 -7.70 -50.09 43.19
N GLU A 730 -6.51 -50.71 43.15
CA GLU A 730 -5.62 -50.83 44.31
C GLU A 730 -5.06 -49.46 44.76
N ASP A 731 -4.70 -49.34 46.05
CA ASP A 731 -4.00 -48.17 46.54
C ASP A 731 -2.53 -48.16 46.09
N THR A 732 -2.22 -47.31 45.10
CA THR A 732 -0.87 -47.17 44.55
C THR A 732 0.04 -46.19 45.30
N LYS A 733 -0.40 -45.60 46.42
CA LYS A 733 0.35 -44.54 47.13
C LYS A 733 1.76 -44.94 47.56
N GLU A 734 1.95 -46.18 48.01
CA GLU A 734 3.26 -46.68 48.42
C GLU A 734 4.26 -46.64 47.25
N THR A 735 3.88 -47.22 46.10
CA THR A 735 4.69 -47.19 44.88
C THR A 735 4.92 -45.77 44.36
N GLN A 736 3.92 -44.89 44.47
CA GLN A 736 4.07 -43.47 44.11
C GLN A 736 5.12 -42.77 44.99
N GLU A 737 5.10 -42.97 46.31
CA GLU A 737 6.08 -42.38 47.22
C GLU A 737 7.50 -42.90 46.97
N GLU A 738 7.61 -44.19 46.66
CA GLU A 738 8.89 -44.79 46.26
C GLU A 738 9.44 -44.18 44.97
N ILE A 739 8.61 -43.95 43.95
CA ILE A 739 9.03 -43.30 42.70
C ILE A 739 9.49 -41.86 42.98
N SER A 740 8.71 -41.07 43.72
CA SER A 740 9.09 -39.70 44.11
C SER A 740 10.40 -39.67 44.90
N LYS A 741 10.65 -40.69 45.73
CA LYS A 741 11.90 -40.83 46.49
C LYS A 741 13.08 -41.13 45.56
N ASP A 742 12.95 -42.09 44.66
CA ASP A 742 14.00 -42.47 43.70
C ASP A 742 14.34 -41.29 42.76
N GLN A 743 13.31 -40.55 42.33
CA GLN A 743 13.45 -39.33 41.53
C GLN A 743 14.17 -38.18 42.27
N LYS A 744 13.83 -37.92 43.54
CA LYS A 744 14.54 -36.92 44.36
C LYS A 744 15.98 -37.32 44.64
N GLU A 745 16.21 -38.60 44.95
CA GLU A 745 17.55 -39.14 45.15
C GLU A 745 18.41 -38.97 43.88
N SER A 746 17.81 -39.16 42.70
CA SER A 746 18.50 -38.86 41.43
C SER A 746 18.91 -37.39 41.32
N SER A 747 18.01 -36.45 41.59
CA SER A 747 18.33 -35.01 41.57
C SER A 747 19.46 -34.64 42.52
N GLU A 748 19.44 -35.16 43.75
CA GLU A 748 20.50 -34.94 44.75
C GLU A 748 21.83 -35.57 44.32
N GLN A 749 21.79 -36.75 43.70
CA GLN A 749 22.98 -37.44 43.22
C GLN A 749 23.60 -36.74 42.00
N LEU A 750 22.79 -36.15 41.10
CA LEU A 750 23.26 -35.29 40.01
C LEU A 750 23.92 -34.02 40.54
N GLU A 751 23.34 -33.38 41.56
CA GLU A 751 23.95 -32.21 42.23
C GLU A 751 25.31 -32.55 42.87
N ASN A 752 25.41 -33.75 43.44
CA ASN A 752 26.65 -34.28 44.01
C ASN A 752 27.61 -34.90 42.96
N LYS A 753 27.33 -34.75 41.65
CA LYS A 753 28.13 -35.30 40.53
C LYS A 753 28.34 -36.81 40.57
N LYS A 754 27.36 -37.56 41.08
CA LYS A 754 27.39 -39.03 41.21
C LYS A 754 26.55 -39.69 40.11
N ASN A 755 26.92 -39.47 38.85
CA ASN A 755 26.13 -39.85 37.67
C ASN A 755 25.79 -41.35 37.60
N SER A 756 26.71 -42.24 37.99
CA SER A 756 26.42 -43.69 38.05
C SER A 756 25.37 -44.08 39.09
N LYS A 757 25.29 -43.36 40.22
CA LYS A 757 24.22 -43.58 41.19
C LYS A 757 22.92 -42.95 40.70
N ALA A 758 22.99 -41.73 40.15
CA ALA A 758 21.82 -41.02 39.65
C ALA A 758 21.11 -41.84 38.56
N SER A 759 21.87 -42.39 37.60
CA SER A 759 21.35 -43.29 36.56
C SER A 759 20.66 -44.54 37.14
N LYS A 760 21.15 -45.11 38.25
CA LYS A 760 20.49 -46.24 38.92
C LYS A 760 19.16 -45.84 39.56
N SER A 761 19.12 -44.71 40.26
CA SER A 761 17.87 -44.19 40.83
C SER A 761 16.86 -43.83 39.73
N GLN A 762 17.31 -43.30 38.58
CA GLN A 762 16.47 -43.03 37.41
C GLN A 762 15.90 -44.33 36.82
N LYS A 763 16.72 -45.38 36.62
CA LYS A 763 16.24 -46.69 36.16
C LYS A 763 15.25 -47.33 37.14
N SER A 764 15.49 -47.20 38.46
CA SER A 764 14.56 -47.68 39.50
C SER A 764 13.20 -46.98 39.40
N ALA A 765 13.21 -45.65 39.28
CA ALA A 765 11.99 -44.87 39.09
C ALA A 765 11.25 -45.27 37.80
N ALA A 766 11.97 -45.44 36.68
CA ALA A 766 11.39 -45.88 35.41
C ALA A 766 10.72 -47.26 35.51
N GLN A 767 11.38 -48.24 36.15
CA GLN A 767 10.83 -49.58 36.35
C GLN A 767 9.55 -49.57 37.17
N LYS A 768 9.51 -48.80 38.27
CA LYS A 768 8.31 -48.69 39.12
C LYS A 768 7.17 -47.95 38.41
N MET A 769 7.47 -46.97 37.56
CA MET A 769 6.47 -46.33 36.71
C MET A 769 5.88 -47.31 35.69
N ASP A 770 6.72 -48.15 35.06
CA ASP A 770 6.27 -49.22 34.15
C ASP A 770 5.43 -50.28 34.89
N GLU A 771 5.80 -50.66 36.11
CA GLU A 771 4.99 -51.54 36.96
C GLU A 771 3.60 -50.94 37.26
N LEU A 772 3.52 -49.64 37.56
CA LEU A 772 2.25 -48.95 37.73
C LEU A 772 1.44 -48.92 36.43
N ALA A 773 2.07 -48.64 35.28
CA ALA A 773 1.40 -48.69 33.98
C ALA A 773 0.85 -50.09 33.67
N GLN A 774 1.61 -51.14 33.98
CA GLN A 774 1.17 -52.53 33.84
C GLN A 774 -0.02 -52.86 34.75
N LYS A 775 -0.02 -52.38 36.01
CA LYS A 775 -1.18 -52.50 36.91
C LYS A 775 -2.42 -51.81 36.34
N MET A 776 -2.27 -50.59 35.81
CA MET A 776 -3.37 -49.89 35.14
C MET A 776 -3.86 -50.65 33.91
N SER A 777 -2.96 -51.23 33.12
CA SER A 777 -3.33 -52.05 31.97
C SER A 777 -4.03 -53.35 32.36
N ALA A 778 -3.68 -53.96 33.50
CA ALA A 778 -4.35 -55.15 34.02
C ALA A 778 -5.78 -54.79 34.48
N LEU A 779 -5.92 -53.68 35.22
CA LEU A 779 -7.22 -53.15 35.62
C LEU A 779 -8.12 -52.82 34.41
N GLN A 780 -7.53 -52.24 33.34
CA GLN A 780 -8.22 -51.96 32.07
C GLN A 780 -8.73 -53.26 31.42
N ALA A 781 -7.93 -54.34 31.45
CA ALA A 781 -8.34 -55.62 30.89
C ALA A 781 -9.43 -56.32 31.74
N GLU A 782 -9.37 -56.17 33.07
CA GLU A 782 -10.35 -56.74 34.01
C GLU A 782 -11.69 -56.02 33.94
N THR A 783 -11.68 -54.68 33.84
CA THR A 783 -12.88 -53.87 33.58
C THR A 783 -13.54 -54.19 32.23
N GLN A 784 -12.76 -54.68 31.27
CA GLN A 784 -13.25 -55.16 29.97
C GLN A 784 -13.72 -56.62 29.99
N GLN A 785 -13.42 -57.40 31.05
CA GLN A 785 -13.89 -58.79 31.14
C GLN A 785 -15.40 -58.84 31.41
N GLN A 786 -16.14 -58.98 30.31
CA GLN A 786 -17.59 -59.19 30.31
C GLN A 786 -18.05 -60.55 30.88
N GLY A 787 -17.14 -61.39 31.39
CA GLY A 787 -17.43 -62.77 31.79
C GLY A 787 -18.48 -62.87 32.92
N GLU A 788 -18.35 -62.04 33.96
CA GLU A 788 -19.34 -61.98 35.05
C GLU A 788 -20.71 -61.54 34.54
N ASP A 789 -20.75 -60.56 33.65
CA ASP A 789 -21.98 -60.02 33.09
C ASP A 789 -22.66 -61.01 32.14
N MET A 790 -21.90 -61.86 31.44
CA MET A 790 -22.45 -62.96 30.62
C MET A 790 -23.16 -64.02 31.46
N ASP A 791 -22.59 -64.41 32.62
CA ASP A 791 -23.24 -65.39 33.50
C ASP A 791 -24.48 -64.77 34.18
N ALA A 792 -24.43 -63.49 34.54
CA ALA A 792 -25.60 -62.76 35.01
C ALA A 792 -26.71 -62.70 33.94
N LEU A 793 -26.36 -62.42 32.67
CA LEU A 793 -27.30 -62.44 31.55
C LEU A 793 -27.95 -63.82 31.36
N ARG A 794 -27.19 -64.90 31.46
CA ARG A 794 -27.73 -66.27 31.37
C ARG A 794 -28.71 -66.58 32.50
N GLN A 795 -28.38 -66.21 33.73
CA GLN A 795 -29.26 -66.41 34.88
C GLN A 795 -30.55 -65.59 34.72
N LEU A 796 -30.45 -64.37 34.23
CA LEU A 796 -31.60 -63.51 33.99
C LEU A 796 -32.48 -64.00 32.84
N LEU A 797 -31.88 -64.52 31.77
CA LEU A 797 -32.59 -65.20 30.70
C LEU A 797 -33.35 -66.44 31.22
N ASP A 798 -32.71 -67.27 32.04
CA ASP A 798 -33.37 -68.44 32.65
C ASP A 798 -34.56 -68.04 33.54
N ASN A 799 -34.39 -67.01 34.38
CA ASN A 799 -35.45 -66.47 35.21
C ASN A 799 -36.60 -65.88 34.39
N LEU A 800 -36.31 -65.16 33.30
CA LEU A 800 -37.33 -64.63 32.37
C LEU A 800 -38.10 -65.74 31.68
N VAL A 801 -37.41 -66.77 31.19
CA VAL A 801 -38.03 -67.94 30.55
C VAL A 801 -38.90 -68.70 31.56
N HIS A 802 -38.45 -68.85 32.81
CA HIS A 802 -39.25 -69.44 33.87
C HIS A 802 -40.52 -68.64 34.16
N LEU A 803 -40.40 -67.32 34.26
CA LEU A 803 -41.54 -66.41 34.45
C LEU A 803 -42.54 -66.52 33.28
N SER A 804 -42.03 -66.59 32.05
CA SER A 804 -42.83 -66.76 30.82
C SER A 804 -43.64 -68.06 30.85
N PHE A 805 -43.01 -69.20 31.17
CA PHE A 805 -43.75 -70.46 31.30
C PHE A 805 -44.80 -70.44 32.41
N LYS A 806 -44.51 -69.79 33.55
CA LYS A 806 -45.47 -69.65 34.65
C LYS A 806 -46.65 -68.76 34.27
N GLN A 807 -46.40 -67.69 33.51
CA GLN A 807 -47.44 -66.81 32.99
C GLN A 807 -48.32 -67.51 31.95
N GLU A 808 -47.73 -68.34 31.08
CA GLU A 808 -48.45 -69.16 30.09
C GLU A 808 -49.33 -70.22 30.77
N GLU A 809 -48.77 -70.95 31.75
CA GLU A 809 -49.51 -71.93 32.57
C GLU A 809 -50.73 -71.28 33.24
N LEU A 810 -50.53 -70.11 33.84
CA LEU A 810 -51.61 -69.35 34.46
C LEU A 810 -52.65 -68.87 33.43
N MET A 811 -52.23 -68.38 32.27
CA MET A 811 -53.11 -67.93 31.20
C MET A 811 -53.99 -69.08 30.67
N GLU A 812 -53.42 -70.26 30.44
CA GLU A 812 -54.15 -71.45 29.98
C GLU A 812 -55.13 -71.98 31.03
N ASN A 813 -54.74 -71.99 32.30
CA ASN A 813 -55.62 -72.37 33.41
C ASN A 813 -56.75 -71.35 33.59
N TYR A 814 -56.45 -70.07 33.45
CA TYR A 814 -57.42 -68.98 33.56
C TYR A 814 -58.48 -69.02 32.46
N LYS A 815 -58.11 -69.32 31.21
CA LYS A 815 -59.05 -69.50 30.09
C LYS A 815 -60.06 -70.62 30.33
N LYS A 816 -59.64 -71.70 30.98
CA LYS A 816 -60.47 -72.91 31.22
C LYS A 816 -61.33 -72.82 32.47
N THR A 817 -61.05 -71.86 33.36
CA THR A 817 -61.69 -71.76 34.68
C THR A 817 -62.99 -70.96 34.61
N ASN A 818 -64.06 -71.51 35.18
CA ASN A 818 -65.34 -70.82 35.26
C ASN A 818 -65.23 -69.57 36.16
N ARG A 819 -65.78 -68.44 35.69
CA ARG A 819 -65.85 -67.15 36.39
C ARG A 819 -66.37 -67.26 37.83
N GLN A 820 -67.21 -68.24 38.16
CA GLN A 820 -67.81 -68.42 39.49
C GLN A 820 -66.98 -69.30 40.45
N SER A 821 -65.93 -69.98 39.96
CA SER A 821 -65.12 -70.92 40.76
C SER A 821 -64.31 -70.18 41.86
N PRO A 822 -64.20 -70.75 43.09
CA PRO A 822 -63.27 -70.25 44.10
C PRO A 822 -61.79 -70.27 43.66
N GLU A 823 -61.42 -71.12 42.71
CA GLU A 823 -60.05 -71.19 42.15
C GLU A 823 -59.66 -69.90 41.42
N TYR A 824 -60.64 -69.14 40.97
CA TYR A 824 -60.44 -67.86 40.30
C TYR A 824 -59.68 -66.85 41.20
N ILE A 825 -59.95 -66.86 42.51
CA ILE A 825 -59.24 -66.01 43.48
C ILE A 825 -57.78 -66.48 43.62
N LYS A 826 -57.53 -67.78 43.61
CA LYS A 826 -56.17 -68.35 43.66
C LYS A 826 -55.37 -67.97 42.41
N MET A 827 -56.00 -67.92 41.25
CA MET A 827 -55.34 -67.47 40.00
C MET A 827 -54.96 -65.98 40.05
N ALA A 828 -55.80 -65.12 40.62
CA ALA A 828 -55.44 -63.72 40.84
C ALA A 828 -54.27 -63.57 41.83
N GLN A 829 -54.23 -64.40 42.89
CA GLN A 829 -53.09 -64.47 43.81
C GLN A 829 -51.82 -64.97 43.12
N GLN A 830 -51.92 -65.97 42.24
CA GLN A 830 -50.80 -66.44 41.42
C GLN A 830 -50.32 -65.35 40.47
N GLN A 831 -51.21 -64.61 39.80
CA GLN A 831 -50.83 -63.48 38.95
C GLN A 831 -50.09 -62.41 39.75
N LYS A 832 -50.53 -62.12 40.98
CA LYS A 832 -49.84 -61.20 41.88
C LYS A 832 -48.45 -61.72 42.25
N LYS A 833 -48.30 -63.01 42.55
CA LYS A 833 -46.99 -63.61 42.79
C LYS A 833 -46.07 -63.47 41.58
N LEU A 834 -46.56 -63.71 40.36
CA LEU A 834 -45.77 -63.50 39.14
C LEU A 834 -45.34 -62.05 38.96
N LYS A 835 -46.20 -61.08 39.33
CA LYS A 835 -45.82 -59.66 39.37
C LYS A 835 -44.70 -59.40 40.38
N ASP A 836 -44.80 -59.97 41.58
CA ASP A 836 -43.77 -59.81 42.62
C ASP A 836 -42.44 -60.47 42.20
N ASP A 837 -42.48 -61.64 41.54
CA ASP A 837 -41.32 -62.34 40.97
C ASP A 837 -40.69 -61.53 39.81
N ALA A 838 -41.52 -60.95 38.94
CA ALA A 838 -41.07 -60.08 37.84
C ALA A 838 -40.34 -58.82 38.34
N LYS A 839 -40.70 -58.31 39.52
CA LYS A 839 -40.02 -57.16 40.14
C LYS A 839 -38.56 -57.47 40.51
N MET A 840 -38.27 -58.67 41.02
CA MET A 840 -36.87 -59.07 41.29
C MET A 840 -36.05 -59.20 40.01
N ILE A 841 -36.69 -59.65 38.92
CA ILE A 841 -36.06 -59.68 37.60
C ILE A 841 -35.82 -58.24 37.12
N GLU A 842 -36.80 -57.34 37.21
CA GLU A 842 -36.66 -55.91 36.88
C GLU A 842 -35.45 -55.27 37.58
N ASP A 843 -35.34 -55.41 38.90
CA ASP A 843 -34.26 -54.80 39.68
C ASP A 843 -32.88 -55.33 39.24
N SER A 844 -32.79 -56.64 38.98
CA SER A 844 -31.58 -57.29 38.51
C SER A 844 -31.20 -56.87 37.08
N LEU A 845 -32.20 -56.73 36.20
CA LEU A 845 -32.01 -56.27 34.84
C LEU A 845 -31.57 -54.82 34.77
N PHE A 846 -32.17 -53.97 35.59
CA PHE A 846 -31.78 -52.58 35.66
C PHE A 846 -30.33 -52.43 36.16
N ALA A 847 -29.96 -53.16 37.22
CA ALA A 847 -28.58 -53.18 37.73
C ALA A 847 -27.56 -53.71 36.71
N LEU A 848 -27.96 -54.61 35.81
CA LEU A 848 -27.12 -55.10 34.73
C LEU A 848 -27.04 -54.12 33.54
N SER A 849 -28.13 -53.44 33.21
CA SER A 849 -28.18 -52.43 32.14
C SER A 849 -27.22 -51.26 32.37
N LYS A 850 -26.96 -50.91 33.63
CA LYS A 850 -25.96 -49.91 34.04
C LYS A 850 -24.51 -50.30 33.75
N ARG A 851 -24.24 -51.58 33.48
CA ARG A 851 -22.89 -52.12 33.23
C ARG A 851 -22.70 -52.54 31.78
N VAL A 852 -23.73 -53.15 31.19
CA VAL A 852 -23.68 -53.65 29.81
C VAL A 852 -24.33 -52.64 28.88
N VAL A 853 -23.50 -51.88 28.17
CA VAL A 853 -23.95 -50.84 27.21
C VAL A 853 -24.80 -51.44 26.08
N GLN A 854 -24.50 -52.67 25.67
CA GLN A 854 -25.18 -53.39 24.59
C GLN A 854 -26.65 -53.70 24.89
N LEU A 855 -27.06 -53.68 26.16
CA LEU A 855 -28.47 -53.83 26.54
C LEU A 855 -29.22 -52.56 26.14
N LYS A 856 -29.93 -52.57 25.01
CA LYS A 856 -30.60 -51.36 24.49
C LYS A 856 -31.68 -50.82 25.46
N SER A 857 -32.07 -49.57 25.24
CA SER A 857 -33.23 -48.90 25.87
C SER A 857 -34.53 -49.73 25.86
N VAL A 858 -34.65 -50.66 24.91
CA VAL A 858 -35.72 -51.66 24.80
C VAL A 858 -35.93 -52.46 26.09
N VAL A 859 -34.89 -52.72 26.90
CA VAL A 859 -35.01 -53.52 28.13
C VAL A 859 -35.96 -52.85 29.13
N ASN A 860 -35.78 -51.56 29.41
CA ASN A 860 -36.61 -50.84 30.38
C ASN A 860 -38.06 -50.70 29.87
N LYS A 861 -38.23 -50.39 28.58
CA LYS A 861 -39.54 -50.32 27.92
C LYS A 861 -40.32 -51.63 28.06
N GLU A 862 -39.71 -52.77 27.75
CA GLU A 862 -40.38 -54.07 27.84
C GLU A 862 -40.68 -54.49 29.29
N ILE A 863 -39.79 -54.18 30.25
CA ILE A 863 -40.06 -54.41 31.68
C ILE A 863 -41.23 -53.58 32.18
N ASN A 864 -41.31 -52.30 31.80
CA ASN A 864 -42.43 -51.44 32.18
C ASN A 864 -43.75 -51.93 31.56
N LEU A 865 -43.72 -52.42 30.30
CA LEU A 865 -44.87 -53.06 29.67
C LEU A 865 -45.31 -54.33 30.40
N ILE A 866 -44.36 -55.17 30.86
CA ILE A 866 -44.66 -56.35 31.68
C ILE A 866 -45.37 -55.93 32.96
N ASN A 867 -44.80 -54.99 33.71
CA ASN A 867 -45.35 -54.54 34.99
C ASN A 867 -46.75 -53.91 34.83
N SER A 868 -46.92 -53.01 33.86
CA SER A 868 -48.20 -52.35 33.59
C SER A 868 -49.29 -53.35 33.18
N ASN A 869 -48.96 -54.29 32.27
CA ASN A 869 -49.93 -55.28 31.83
C ASN A 869 -50.22 -56.34 32.91
N MET A 870 -49.25 -56.72 33.75
CA MET A 870 -49.49 -57.59 34.91
C MET A 870 -50.41 -56.91 35.94
N GLU A 871 -50.23 -55.61 36.19
CA GLU A 871 -51.10 -54.84 37.08
C GLU A 871 -52.53 -54.72 36.55
N LYS A 872 -52.69 -54.38 35.27
CA LYS A 872 -53.99 -54.36 34.58
C LYS A 872 -54.64 -55.74 34.58
N THR A 873 -53.85 -56.80 34.43
CA THR A 873 -54.34 -58.19 34.53
C THR A 873 -54.93 -58.45 35.91
N ILE A 874 -54.24 -58.07 36.99
CA ILE A 874 -54.74 -58.26 38.37
C ILE A 874 -56.04 -57.47 38.58
N ALA A 875 -56.13 -56.23 38.08
CA ALA A 875 -57.33 -55.40 38.16
C ALA A 875 -58.53 -56.04 37.42
N TYR A 876 -58.34 -56.43 36.15
CA TYR A 876 -59.38 -57.11 35.38
C TYR A 876 -59.74 -58.48 35.94
N MET A 877 -58.78 -59.20 36.52
CA MET A 877 -59.06 -60.43 37.24
C MET A 877 -59.95 -60.13 38.45
N ALA A 878 -59.66 -59.12 39.26
CA ALA A 878 -60.50 -58.75 40.43
C ALA A 878 -61.95 -58.43 40.03
N GLU A 879 -62.16 -57.74 38.91
CA GLU A 879 -63.48 -57.42 38.34
C GLU A 879 -64.12 -58.57 37.54
N ARG A 880 -63.37 -59.67 37.40
CA ARG A 880 -63.74 -60.86 36.63
C ARG A 880 -64.00 -60.60 35.14
N MET A 881 -63.23 -59.71 34.52
CA MET A 881 -63.27 -59.39 33.09
C MET A 881 -62.30 -60.29 32.30
N ASN A 882 -62.67 -61.55 32.10
CA ASN A 882 -61.79 -62.57 31.52
C ASN A 882 -61.16 -62.22 30.16
N PRO A 883 -61.90 -61.68 29.17
CA PRO A 883 -61.30 -61.37 27.87
C PRO A 883 -60.22 -60.29 27.97
N MET A 884 -60.42 -59.28 28.82
CA MET A 884 -59.49 -58.18 29.01
C MET A 884 -58.26 -58.63 29.79
N ALA A 885 -58.43 -59.45 30.84
CA ALA A 885 -57.31 -60.04 31.57
C ALA A 885 -56.47 -60.93 30.65
N ALA A 886 -57.09 -61.81 29.84
CA ALA A 886 -56.37 -62.68 28.91
C ALA A 886 -55.59 -61.90 27.85
N ALA A 887 -56.16 -60.82 27.31
CA ALA A 887 -55.45 -59.94 26.37
C ALA A 887 -54.21 -59.30 27.02
N ARG A 888 -54.32 -58.83 28.27
CA ARG A 888 -53.18 -58.26 29.02
C ARG A 888 -52.11 -59.30 29.32
N GLN A 889 -52.49 -60.53 29.69
CA GLN A 889 -51.54 -61.65 29.85
C GLN A 889 -50.78 -61.95 28.55
N GLN A 890 -51.43 -61.83 27.39
CA GLN A 890 -50.77 -62.03 26.09
C GLN A 890 -49.75 -60.92 25.77
N TYR A 891 -50.04 -59.67 26.14
CA TYR A 891 -49.04 -58.58 26.07
C TYR A 891 -47.85 -58.85 26.98
N VAL A 892 -48.07 -59.33 28.20
CA VAL A 892 -46.97 -59.75 29.11
C VAL A 892 -46.10 -60.83 28.45
N MET A 893 -46.70 -61.84 27.83
CA MET A 893 -45.95 -62.89 27.10
C MET A 893 -45.13 -62.32 25.94
N THR A 894 -45.68 -61.34 25.22
CA THR A 894 -44.99 -60.69 24.09
C THR A 894 -43.73 -59.98 24.58
N SER A 895 -43.83 -59.18 25.64
CA SER A 895 -42.69 -58.47 26.21
C SER A 895 -41.64 -59.39 26.84
N LEU A 896 -42.06 -60.48 27.51
CA LEU A 896 -41.13 -61.50 28.04
C LEU A 896 -40.34 -62.18 26.91
N ASN A 897 -40.99 -62.48 25.79
CA ASN A 897 -40.33 -63.08 24.63
C ASN A 897 -39.37 -62.09 23.94
N ASN A 898 -39.75 -60.82 23.82
CA ASN A 898 -38.88 -59.78 23.27
C ASN A 898 -37.61 -59.61 24.11
N LEU A 899 -37.72 -59.60 25.45
CA LEU A 899 -36.57 -59.56 26.35
C LEU A 899 -35.69 -60.81 26.23
N ALA A 900 -36.30 -61.99 26.14
CA ALA A 900 -35.56 -63.24 25.98
C ALA A 900 -34.76 -63.26 24.67
N LEU A 901 -35.34 -62.79 23.57
CA LEU A 901 -34.66 -62.65 22.28
C LEU A 901 -33.52 -61.64 22.36
N LEU A 902 -33.77 -60.46 22.94
CA LEU A 902 -32.74 -59.42 23.08
C LEU A 902 -31.54 -59.90 23.91
N PHE A 903 -31.77 -60.69 24.96
CA PHE A 903 -30.69 -61.24 25.77
C PHE A 903 -29.94 -62.36 25.06
N ASP A 904 -30.62 -63.19 24.26
CA ASP A 904 -29.94 -64.16 23.42
C ASP A 904 -29.05 -63.47 22.39
N GLU A 905 -29.53 -62.41 21.74
CA GLU A 905 -28.74 -61.59 20.80
C GLU A 905 -27.54 -60.93 21.50
N ALA A 906 -27.75 -60.31 22.68
CA ALA A 906 -26.68 -59.71 23.46
C ALA A 906 -25.64 -60.76 23.89
N LEU A 907 -26.09 -61.91 24.40
CA LEU A 907 -25.22 -63.04 24.76
C LEU A 907 -24.43 -63.56 23.56
N GLN A 908 -25.05 -63.66 22.38
CA GLN A 908 -24.37 -64.07 21.14
C GLN A 908 -23.31 -63.04 20.71
N GLN A 909 -23.62 -61.74 20.79
CA GLN A 909 -22.67 -60.67 20.49
C GLN A 909 -21.47 -60.69 21.45
N MET A 910 -21.74 -60.82 22.76
CA MET A 910 -20.70 -60.93 23.79
C MET A 910 -19.88 -62.21 23.61
N GLN A 911 -20.49 -63.34 23.26
CA GLN A 911 -19.76 -64.58 22.92
C GLN A 911 -18.86 -64.40 21.69
N GLN A 912 -19.32 -63.70 20.66
CA GLN A 912 -18.51 -63.42 19.47
C GLN A 912 -17.34 -62.47 19.77
N GLN A 913 -17.53 -61.48 20.66
CA GLN A 913 -16.45 -60.60 21.14
C GLN A 913 -15.46 -61.37 22.02
N ALA A 914 -15.95 -62.16 22.98
CA ALA A 914 -15.12 -63.00 23.85
C ALA A 914 -14.33 -64.07 23.07
N GLN A 915 -14.90 -64.65 22.00
CA GLN A 915 -14.18 -65.56 21.10
C GLN A 915 -13.09 -64.88 20.28
N LYS A 916 -13.16 -63.55 20.08
CA LYS A 916 -12.08 -62.77 19.45
C LYS A 916 -10.91 -62.50 20.42
N GLN A 917 -11.14 -62.50 21.73
CA GLN A 917 -10.11 -62.30 22.78
C GLN A 917 -9.64 -63.61 23.45
N GLY A 918 -10.42 -64.69 23.37
CA GLY A 918 -10.20 -65.94 24.10
C GLY A 918 -9.19 -66.89 23.46
N GLN A 919 -7.89 -66.67 23.69
CA GLN A 919 -6.95 -67.79 23.80
C GLN A 919 -5.90 -67.54 24.90
N GLY A 920 -6.33 -67.65 26.15
CA GLY A 920 -5.47 -67.69 27.33
C GLY A 920 -6.30 -67.88 28.60
N SER A 921 -5.94 -68.88 29.40
CA SER A 921 -6.50 -69.21 30.74
C SER A 921 -7.89 -69.83 30.81
N CYS A 922 -7.95 -71.16 30.64
CA CYS A 922 -8.90 -72.00 31.37
C CYS A 922 -8.23 -73.33 31.72
N ASP A 923 -8.24 -73.71 32.99
CA ASP A 923 -7.67 -74.96 33.51
C ASP A 923 -8.47 -76.19 33.06
N LYS A 924 -8.01 -76.87 31.99
CA LYS A 924 -8.14 -78.33 31.76
C LYS A 924 -7.39 -78.76 30.49
N PRO A 925 -6.68 -79.90 30.49
CA PRO A 925 -5.79 -80.29 29.40
C PRO A 925 -6.53 -81.08 28.30
N GLY A 926 -6.42 -80.63 27.06
CA GLY A 926 -6.65 -81.46 25.86
C GLY A 926 -7.54 -80.82 24.79
N GLY A 927 -6.99 -80.67 23.58
CA GLY A 927 -7.76 -80.44 22.35
C GLY A 927 -7.31 -79.19 21.58
N GLY A 928 -6.59 -79.41 20.48
CA GLY A 928 -6.04 -78.35 19.65
C GLY A 928 -7.09 -77.52 18.91
N GLY A 929 -6.97 -76.20 19.00
CA GLY A 929 -7.65 -75.22 18.17
C GLY A 929 -6.72 -74.02 17.92
N LYS A 930 -6.53 -73.64 16.65
CA LYS A 930 -5.59 -72.60 16.20
C LYS A 930 -6.07 -71.19 16.61
N PRO A 931 -5.21 -70.30 17.14
CA PRO A 931 -5.56 -68.88 17.33
C PRO A 931 -5.41 -68.07 16.03
N LYS A 932 -6.38 -67.16 15.83
CA LYS A 932 -6.27 -65.96 15.00
C LYS A 932 -5.94 -64.76 15.92
N PRO A 933 -4.88 -63.97 15.66
CA PRO A 933 -4.66 -62.71 16.35
C PRO A 933 -5.16 -61.50 15.51
N GLY A 934 -5.72 -60.51 16.22
CA GLY A 934 -5.94 -59.14 15.75
C GLY A 934 -4.64 -58.33 15.63
N PRO A 935 -4.69 -57.12 15.03
CA PRO A 935 -3.54 -56.44 14.43
C PRO A 935 -2.79 -55.51 15.41
N GLY A 936 -2.30 -56.06 16.52
CA GLY A 936 -1.31 -55.41 17.42
C GLY A 936 -0.02 -56.24 17.56
N GLY A 937 0.22 -57.14 16.61
CA GLY A 937 1.15 -58.26 16.78
C GLY A 937 2.64 -57.89 16.84
N MET A 938 3.04 -56.74 16.29
CA MET A 938 4.46 -56.42 16.08
C MET A 938 5.20 -56.04 17.38
N GLY A 939 4.55 -55.32 18.30
CA GLY A 939 5.13 -54.96 19.61
C GLY A 939 5.34 -56.16 20.54
N ASN A 940 4.41 -57.12 20.54
CA ASN A 940 4.55 -58.37 21.30
C ASN A 940 5.63 -59.28 20.72
N ILE A 941 5.75 -59.35 19.39
CA ILE A 941 6.84 -60.05 18.71
C ILE A 941 8.20 -59.44 19.07
N LYS A 942 8.31 -58.11 19.13
CA LYS A 942 9.53 -57.41 19.54
C LYS A 942 9.94 -57.75 20.98
N LYS A 943 9.02 -57.64 21.96
CA LYS A 943 9.34 -57.98 23.36
C LYS A 943 9.82 -59.43 23.51
N MET A 944 9.20 -60.37 22.80
CA MET A 944 9.67 -61.77 22.75
C MET A 944 11.06 -61.89 22.10
N GLN A 945 11.35 -61.13 21.05
CA GLN A 945 12.66 -61.12 20.37
C GLN A 945 13.77 -60.50 21.24
N GLU A 946 13.48 -59.44 22.00
CA GLU A 946 14.41 -58.81 22.95
C GLU A 946 14.77 -59.76 24.10
N GLN A 947 13.77 -60.45 24.64
CA GLN A 947 13.97 -61.41 25.72
C GLN A 947 14.82 -62.60 25.25
N LEU A 948 14.59 -63.07 24.02
CA LEU A 948 15.43 -64.09 23.39
C LEU A 948 16.86 -63.60 23.14
N SER A 949 17.04 -62.33 22.72
CA SER A 949 18.36 -61.73 22.53
C SER A 949 19.15 -61.65 23.85
N LYS A 950 18.49 -61.21 24.93
CA LYS A 950 19.09 -61.17 26.29
C LYS A 950 19.50 -62.56 26.77
N GLN A 951 18.69 -63.59 26.50
CA GLN A 951 19.03 -64.99 26.82
C GLN A 951 20.23 -65.51 26.01
N LEU A 952 20.31 -65.20 24.72
CA LEU A 952 21.44 -65.58 23.87
C LEU A 952 22.75 -64.91 24.30
N GLU A 953 22.72 -63.61 24.65
CA GLU A 953 23.89 -62.88 25.17
C GLU A 953 24.37 -63.40 26.53
N GLN A 954 23.43 -63.73 27.44
CA GLN A 954 23.77 -64.35 28.73
C GLN A 954 24.42 -65.74 28.53
N MET A 955 23.92 -66.52 27.57
CA MET A 955 24.47 -67.83 27.25
C MET A 955 25.85 -67.74 26.57
N GLU A 956 26.07 -66.77 25.69
CA GLU A 956 27.37 -66.51 25.06
C GLU A 956 28.42 -66.13 26.11
N LYS A 957 28.07 -65.25 27.08
CA LYS A 957 28.93 -64.90 28.21
C LYS A 957 29.28 -66.14 29.05
N ALA A 958 28.30 -66.99 29.36
CA ALA A 958 28.52 -68.24 30.09
C ALA A 958 29.44 -69.23 29.34
N LEU A 959 29.34 -69.30 28.01
CA LEU A 959 30.20 -70.15 27.16
C LEU A 959 31.64 -69.62 27.06
N LYS A 960 31.83 -68.29 27.04
CA LYS A 960 33.16 -67.64 27.05
C LYS A 960 33.86 -67.74 28.41
N GLU A 961 33.12 -67.74 29.51
CA GLU A 961 33.68 -67.87 30.87
C GLU A 961 34.05 -69.33 31.24
N GLY A 962 33.49 -70.33 30.55
CA GLY A 962 33.77 -71.75 30.77
C GLY A 962 35.07 -72.30 30.19
N GLN A 963 35.84 -71.52 29.42
CA GLN A 963 37.14 -71.93 28.87
C GLN A 963 38.31 -71.18 29.52
N LYS A 964 38.73 -71.63 30.71
CA LYS A 964 40.09 -71.38 31.23
C LYS A 964 40.71 -72.70 31.73
N PRO A 965 41.91 -73.10 31.26
CA PRO A 965 42.54 -74.35 31.67
C PRO A 965 43.48 -74.16 32.89
N GLY A 966 43.27 -74.96 33.94
CA GLY A 966 44.35 -75.40 34.84
C GLY A 966 44.23 -75.07 36.35
N GLY A 967 44.32 -76.11 37.20
CA GLY A 967 44.72 -75.99 38.62
C GLY A 967 44.09 -76.99 39.60
N LYS A 968 44.84 -78.03 40.02
CA LYS A 968 44.53 -79.05 41.06
C LYS A 968 44.60 -78.43 42.49
N LYS A 969 43.79 -78.79 43.51
CA LYS A 969 43.83 -80.01 44.39
C LYS A 969 42.67 -80.01 45.43
N PRO A 970 42.38 -81.14 46.13
CA PRO A 970 41.09 -81.47 46.75
C PRO A 970 41.05 -81.71 48.29
N GLY A 971 39.85 -81.61 48.88
CA GLY A 971 39.41 -82.07 50.23
C GLY A 971 38.46 -81.04 50.89
N GLN A 972 37.30 -81.33 51.50
CA GLN A 972 36.70 -82.53 52.11
C GLN A 972 35.16 -82.35 52.27
N LYS A 973 34.45 -83.49 52.30
CA LYS A 973 33.08 -83.80 52.79
C LYS A 973 31.85 -83.77 51.83
N PRO A 974 30.89 -84.71 52.04
CA PRO A 974 30.15 -85.37 50.95
C PRO A 974 28.61 -85.24 51.03
N GLY A 975 27.95 -85.24 49.85
CA GLY A 975 26.66 -85.92 49.69
C GLY A 975 25.42 -85.08 49.39
N GLU A 976 25.37 -84.41 48.23
CA GLU A 976 24.19 -84.44 47.35
C GLU A 976 24.66 -84.19 45.90
N GLY A 977 24.36 -85.14 45.02
CA GLY A 977 25.03 -85.33 43.74
C GLY A 977 24.57 -84.38 42.65
N MET A 978 25.29 -83.28 42.45
CA MET A 978 25.41 -82.61 41.15
C MET A 978 26.34 -83.43 40.25
N GLY A 979 25.81 -84.53 39.70
CA GLY A 979 26.40 -85.15 38.53
C GLY A 979 26.13 -84.25 37.34
N MET A 980 27.19 -83.68 36.74
CA MET A 980 27.13 -83.10 35.39
C MET A 980 26.52 -84.14 34.43
N PRO A 981 25.32 -83.92 33.85
CA PRO A 981 24.95 -84.60 32.63
C PRO A 981 25.58 -83.80 31.50
N GLY A 982 26.60 -84.37 30.88
CA GLY A 982 26.91 -84.03 29.51
C GLY A 982 25.62 -84.04 28.68
N GLY A 983 25.40 -82.97 27.92
CA GLY A 983 24.57 -83.00 26.72
C GLY A 983 23.06 -82.74 26.82
N GLN A 984 22.44 -82.65 28.01
CA GLN A 984 20.96 -82.59 28.11
C GLN A 984 20.37 -81.22 28.52
N GLY A 985 20.99 -80.44 29.42
CA GLY A 985 20.44 -79.15 29.87
C GLY A 985 20.61 -77.98 28.87
N THR A 986 21.75 -77.93 28.16
CA THR A 986 21.98 -76.94 27.09
C THR A 986 21.18 -77.27 25.84
N SER A 987 20.97 -78.55 25.51
CA SER A 987 20.15 -78.94 24.36
C SER A 987 18.67 -78.65 24.58
N GLU A 988 18.15 -78.82 25.80
CA GLU A 988 16.75 -78.49 26.13
C GLU A 988 16.51 -76.97 26.11
N SER A 989 17.45 -76.18 26.65
CA SER A 989 17.40 -74.73 26.60
C SER A 989 17.49 -74.20 25.15
N LEU A 990 18.38 -74.76 24.32
CA LEU A 990 18.49 -74.43 22.90
C LEU A 990 17.27 -74.87 22.09
N ALA A 991 16.68 -76.03 22.41
CA ALA A 991 15.44 -76.48 21.78
C ALA A 991 14.25 -75.58 22.16
N LYS A 992 14.17 -75.11 23.41
CA LYS A 992 13.17 -74.12 23.85
C LYS A 992 13.36 -72.78 23.16
N MET A 993 14.60 -72.30 23.01
CA MET A 993 14.90 -71.06 22.29
C MET A 993 14.63 -71.18 20.78
N ALA A 994 14.98 -72.30 20.15
CA ALA A 994 14.63 -72.56 18.76
C ALA A 994 13.11 -72.63 18.55
N ALA A 995 12.38 -73.26 19.48
CA ALA A 995 10.92 -73.28 19.44
C ALA A 995 10.31 -71.88 19.63
N GLN A 996 10.89 -71.03 20.50
CA GLN A 996 10.50 -69.63 20.64
C GLN A 996 10.78 -68.83 19.37
N GLN A 997 11.96 -68.96 18.77
CA GLN A 997 12.33 -68.32 17.50
C GLN A 997 11.42 -68.77 16.34
N ALA A 998 11.07 -70.06 16.27
CA ALA A 998 10.13 -70.61 15.30
C ALA A 998 8.71 -70.07 15.49
N LYS A 999 8.27 -69.89 16.75
CA LYS A 999 6.99 -69.28 17.10
C LYS A 999 6.93 -67.82 16.64
N ILE A 1000 7.99 -67.05 16.91
CA ILE A 1000 8.11 -65.65 16.49
C ILE A 1000 8.06 -65.53 14.95
N ARG A 1001 8.82 -66.38 14.23
CA ARG A 1001 8.78 -66.42 12.75
C ARG A 1001 7.36 -66.75 12.22
N SER A 1002 6.66 -67.68 12.86
CA SER A 1002 5.30 -68.08 12.49
C SER A 1002 4.28 -66.94 12.68
N GLU A 1003 4.39 -66.19 13.77
CA GLU A 1003 3.56 -65.01 14.03
C GLU A 1003 3.85 -63.89 13.04
N LEU A 1004 5.13 -63.64 12.73
CA LEU A 1004 5.55 -62.66 11.73
C LEU A 1004 5.04 -63.00 10.31
N GLN A 1005 5.07 -64.28 9.93
CA GLN A 1005 4.58 -64.75 8.63
C GLN A 1005 3.05 -64.62 8.50
N LYS A 1006 2.31 -64.72 9.61
CA LYS A 1006 0.87 -64.44 9.63
C LYS A 1006 0.57 -62.95 9.45
N LEU A 1007 1.40 -62.06 10.01
CA LEU A 1007 1.26 -60.60 9.82
C LEU A 1007 1.59 -60.19 8.38
N LYS A 1008 2.64 -60.77 7.77
CA LYS A 1008 2.98 -60.55 6.36
C LYS A 1008 1.84 -60.89 5.40
N ASN A 1009 1.13 -61.99 5.64
CA ASN A 1009 -0.01 -62.42 4.82
C ASN A 1009 -1.24 -61.51 4.95
N LYS A 1010 -1.26 -60.57 5.91
CA LYS A 1010 -2.31 -59.57 6.13
C LYS A 1010 -1.95 -58.18 5.60
N GLY A 1011 -0.86 -58.02 4.84
CA GLY A 1011 -0.52 -56.75 4.17
C GLY A 1011 0.57 -55.91 4.84
N ALA A 1012 1.20 -56.39 5.92
CA ALA A 1012 2.31 -55.70 6.58
C ALA A 1012 3.55 -55.61 5.66
N GLN A 1013 3.83 -54.41 5.13
CA GLN A 1013 5.07 -54.10 4.39
C GLN A 1013 6.21 -53.73 5.37
N GLY A 1014 7.44 -54.14 5.06
CA GLY A 1014 8.62 -54.01 5.95
C GLY A 1014 9.18 -55.35 6.42
N THR A 1015 8.39 -56.43 6.32
CA THR A 1015 8.77 -57.81 6.71
C THR A 1015 9.59 -58.56 5.66
N ASN A 1016 10.03 -57.91 4.57
CA ASN A 1016 10.77 -58.56 3.49
C ASN A 1016 12.23 -58.81 3.90
N GLY A 1017 12.60 -60.09 3.99
CA GLY A 1017 13.93 -60.54 4.41
C GLY A 1017 14.02 -61.02 5.85
N LEU A 1018 13.11 -60.58 6.75
CA LEU A 1018 13.09 -61.00 8.16
C LEU A 1018 12.95 -62.52 8.34
N ASN A 1019 12.04 -63.15 7.58
CA ASN A 1019 11.82 -64.60 7.69
C ASN A 1019 13.09 -65.40 7.40
N LYS A 1020 13.90 -64.95 6.43
CA LYS A 1020 15.15 -65.61 6.05
C LYS A 1020 16.21 -65.45 7.14
N LEU A 1021 16.35 -64.24 7.70
CA LEU A 1021 17.25 -63.98 8.83
C LEU A 1021 16.85 -64.80 10.06
N MET A 1022 15.54 -64.87 10.37
CA MET A 1022 15.01 -65.62 11.50
C MET A 1022 15.19 -67.14 11.33
N GLU A 1023 15.06 -67.65 10.10
CA GLU A 1023 15.29 -69.06 9.76
C GLU A 1023 16.76 -69.45 9.85
N GLU A 1024 17.67 -68.63 9.32
CA GLU A 1024 19.11 -68.83 9.47
C GLU A 1024 19.52 -68.77 10.95
N ASN A 1025 18.91 -67.88 11.74
CA ASN A 1025 19.17 -67.80 13.17
C ASN A 1025 18.63 -69.01 13.94
N GLU A 1026 17.44 -69.51 13.58
CA GLU A 1026 16.87 -70.75 14.14
C GLU A 1026 17.77 -71.96 13.81
N GLN A 1027 18.26 -72.07 12.59
CA GLN A 1027 19.18 -73.14 12.18
C GLN A 1027 20.49 -73.10 12.97
N ASP A 1028 21.04 -71.92 13.22
CA ASP A 1028 22.24 -71.75 14.05
C ASP A 1028 21.99 -72.18 15.51
N ILE A 1029 20.84 -71.82 16.09
CA ILE A 1029 20.45 -72.22 17.46
C ILE A 1029 20.25 -73.75 17.55
N VAL A 1030 19.53 -74.34 16.60
CA VAL A 1030 19.26 -75.80 16.56
C VAL A 1030 20.55 -76.60 16.35
N ASN A 1031 21.46 -76.12 15.51
CA ASN A 1031 22.74 -76.77 15.23
C ASN A 1031 23.83 -76.46 16.27
N LYS A 1032 23.48 -75.81 17.39
CA LYS A 1032 24.39 -75.44 18.49
C LYS A 1032 25.54 -74.52 18.06
N ARG A 1033 25.33 -73.68 17.03
CA ARG A 1033 26.30 -72.73 16.48
C ARG A 1033 25.93 -71.30 16.89
N ILE A 1034 26.07 -70.96 18.17
CA ILE A 1034 25.95 -69.56 18.61
C ILE A 1034 27.28 -68.87 18.32
N THR A 1035 27.37 -68.21 17.17
CA THR A 1035 28.55 -67.43 16.76
C THR A 1035 28.27 -65.93 16.90
N GLN A 1036 29.31 -65.09 16.81
CA GLN A 1036 29.12 -63.64 16.78
C GLN A 1036 28.21 -63.21 15.62
N GLU A 1037 28.25 -63.94 14.50
CA GLU A 1037 27.38 -63.71 13.34
C GLU A 1037 25.90 -63.99 13.66
N THR A 1038 25.62 -65.05 14.42
CA THR A 1038 24.29 -65.40 14.95
C THR A 1038 23.73 -64.29 15.85
N ILE A 1039 24.58 -63.68 16.70
CA ILE A 1039 24.19 -62.58 17.59
C ILE A 1039 23.97 -61.29 16.81
N ASN A 1040 24.85 -60.95 15.87
CA ASN A 1040 24.68 -59.79 15.00
C ASN A 1040 23.41 -59.92 14.15
N ARG A 1041 23.10 -61.13 13.66
CA ARG A 1041 21.84 -61.43 12.94
C ARG A 1041 20.62 -61.27 13.84
N GLN A 1042 20.72 -61.68 15.11
CA GLN A 1042 19.66 -61.46 16.11
C GLN A 1042 19.42 -59.97 16.37
N GLN A 1043 20.48 -59.16 16.48
CA GLN A 1043 20.40 -57.71 16.63
C GLN A 1043 19.84 -57.04 15.37
N GLU A 1044 20.20 -57.51 14.17
CA GLU A 1044 19.63 -57.02 12.90
C GLU A 1044 18.13 -57.33 12.79
N ILE A 1045 17.70 -58.52 13.20
CA ILE A 1045 16.28 -58.87 13.29
C ILE A 1045 15.55 -57.89 14.23
N LEU A 1046 16.14 -57.55 15.37
CA LEU A 1046 15.60 -56.58 16.32
C LEU A 1046 15.47 -55.18 15.71
N THR A 1047 16.51 -54.69 15.04
CA THR A 1047 16.52 -53.37 14.40
C THR A 1047 15.47 -53.26 13.29
N ARG A 1048 15.30 -54.30 12.47
CA ARG A 1048 14.27 -54.28 11.42
C ARG A 1048 12.85 -54.45 11.97
N LEU A 1049 12.68 -55.13 13.11
CA LEU A 1049 11.42 -55.14 13.85
C LEU A 1049 11.09 -53.74 14.39
N LEU A 1050 12.09 -53.01 14.90
CA LEU A 1050 11.95 -51.62 15.36
C LEU A 1050 11.55 -50.66 14.23
N GLU A 1051 12.19 -50.79 13.05
CA GLU A 1051 11.83 -50.00 11.86
C GLU A 1051 10.43 -50.33 11.34
N SER A 1052 10.05 -51.61 11.35
CA SER A 1052 8.70 -52.03 10.93
C SER A 1052 7.63 -51.58 11.91
N GLU A 1053 7.89 -51.62 13.22
CA GLU A 1053 7.00 -51.08 14.28
C GLU A 1053 6.80 -49.56 14.13
N LYS A 1054 7.84 -48.84 13.70
CA LYS A 1054 7.75 -47.40 13.42
C LYS A 1054 6.93 -47.11 12.16
N ALA A 1055 7.11 -47.89 11.10
CA ALA A 1055 6.35 -47.76 9.85
C ALA A 1055 4.87 -48.18 9.99
N GLU A 1056 4.59 -49.18 10.83
CA GLU A 1056 3.22 -49.61 11.15
C GLU A 1056 2.52 -48.58 12.03
N ARG A 1057 3.23 -47.99 13.01
CA ARG A 1057 2.74 -46.81 13.73
C ARG A 1057 2.44 -45.65 12.79
N GLU A 1058 3.34 -45.27 11.88
CA GLU A 1058 3.07 -44.17 10.92
C GLU A 1058 1.86 -44.46 10.00
N ARG A 1059 1.56 -45.73 9.67
CA ARG A 1059 0.34 -46.11 8.92
C ARG A 1059 -0.94 -46.12 9.76
N GLU A 1060 -0.88 -46.57 11.01
CA GLU A 1060 -2.04 -46.47 11.92
C GLU A 1060 -2.49 -45.02 12.12
N TRP A 1061 -1.56 -44.06 11.98
CA TRP A 1061 -1.88 -42.63 12.04
C TRP A 1061 -2.67 -42.15 10.80
N ASP A 1062 -2.55 -42.83 9.66
CA ASP A 1062 -3.32 -42.57 8.43
C ASP A 1062 -4.66 -43.33 8.41
N GLU A 1063 -4.72 -44.59 8.89
CA GLU A 1063 -5.95 -45.41 8.87
C GLU A 1063 -6.93 -45.11 10.02
N LYS A 1064 -6.48 -44.64 11.19
CA LYS A 1064 -7.38 -44.21 12.30
C LYS A 1064 -8.23 -42.97 11.96
N ARG A 1065 -7.98 -42.31 10.83
CA ARG A 1065 -8.96 -41.43 10.19
C ARG A 1065 -9.93 -42.29 9.37
N GLU A 1066 -10.78 -43.06 10.05
CA GLU A 1066 -11.91 -43.66 9.35
C GLU A 1066 -12.81 -42.57 8.77
N SER A 1067 -13.22 -42.79 7.52
CA SER A 1067 -14.23 -42.02 6.82
C SER A 1067 -15.55 -42.11 7.58
N LYS A 1068 -15.78 -41.20 8.53
CA LYS A 1068 -17.16 -40.86 8.91
C LYS A 1068 -17.88 -40.47 7.62
N GLU A 1069 -19.06 -41.05 7.36
CA GLU A 1069 -19.97 -40.52 6.35
C GLU A 1069 -19.99 -39.01 6.52
N ALA A 1070 -19.75 -38.27 5.43
CA ALA A 1070 -19.77 -36.83 5.48
C ALA A 1070 -21.19 -36.41 5.90
N LYS A 1071 -21.42 -36.22 7.20
CA LYS A 1071 -22.41 -35.24 7.63
C LYS A 1071 -22.00 -33.98 6.88
N LEU A 1072 -22.86 -33.51 6.00
CA LEU A 1072 -22.74 -32.20 5.40
C LEU A 1072 -22.66 -31.24 6.59
N GLU A 1073 -21.45 -30.98 7.09
CA GLU A 1073 -21.19 -29.80 7.88
C GLU A 1073 -21.63 -28.69 6.96
N GLU A 1074 -22.77 -28.10 7.26
CA GLU A 1074 -23.18 -26.87 6.63
C GLU A 1074 -21.98 -25.95 6.78
N LYS A 1075 -21.28 -25.71 5.67
CA LYS A 1075 -20.28 -24.66 5.60
C LYS A 1075 -21.05 -23.42 6.00
N SER A 1076 -20.88 -22.99 7.26
CA SER A 1076 -21.51 -21.79 7.81
C SER A 1076 -21.40 -20.75 6.72
N ASN A 1077 -22.54 -20.41 6.13
CA ASN A 1077 -22.56 -19.62 4.92
C ASN A 1077 -22.04 -18.25 5.34
N PRO A 1078 -20.79 -17.86 5.01
CA PRO A 1078 -20.18 -16.63 5.53
C PRO A 1078 -21.00 -15.43 5.09
N THR A 1079 -21.72 -15.59 3.96
CA THR A 1079 -22.69 -14.64 3.47
C THR A 1079 -23.72 -14.32 4.56
N GLN A 1080 -24.35 -15.27 5.26
CA GLN A 1080 -25.36 -14.95 6.29
C GLN A 1080 -24.79 -14.16 7.49
N TYR A 1081 -23.55 -14.44 7.92
CA TYR A 1081 -22.95 -13.78 9.07
C TYR A 1081 -22.58 -12.31 8.79
N PHE A 1082 -22.11 -12.02 7.57
CA PHE A 1082 -21.87 -10.64 7.12
C PHE A 1082 -23.10 -10.00 6.44
N ASN A 1083 -24.14 -10.76 6.08
CA ASN A 1083 -25.35 -10.28 5.39
C ASN A 1083 -26.21 -9.36 6.27
N TYR A 1084 -26.04 -9.34 7.60
CA TYR A 1084 -26.69 -8.32 8.42
C TYR A 1084 -26.23 -6.90 8.04
N ASN A 1085 -25.09 -6.76 7.35
CA ASN A 1085 -24.66 -5.51 6.70
C ASN A 1085 -25.05 -5.42 5.21
N LYS A 1086 -25.55 -6.48 4.57
CA LYS A 1086 -25.95 -6.44 3.14
C LYS A 1086 -27.20 -5.61 2.88
N GLU A 1087 -28.14 -5.51 3.82
CA GLU A 1087 -29.31 -4.65 3.65
C GLU A 1087 -28.92 -3.16 3.64
N LYS A 1088 -27.88 -2.79 4.42
CA LYS A 1088 -27.23 -1.47 4.30
C LYS A 1088 -26.39 -1.32 3.02
N GLU A 1089 -25.71 -2.38 2.57
CA GLU A 1089 -24.93 -2.36 1.32
C GLU A 1089 -25.79 -2.33 0.04
N GLN A 1090 -26.99 -2.91 0.03
CA GLN A 1090 -27.91 -2.87 -1.12
C GLN A 1090 -28.49 -1.47 -1.33
N GLU A 1091 -28.71 -0.70 -0.27
CA GLU A 1091 -29.00 0.74 -0.38
C GLU A 1091 -27.80 1.51 -0.96
N VAL A 1092 -26.56 1.07 -0.69
CA VAL A 1092 -25.31 1.65 -1.23
C VAL A 1092 -25.01 1.19 -2.65
N GLU A 1093 -25.40 -0.01 -3.06
CA GLU A 1093 -25.18 -0.54 -4.41
C GLU A 1093 -26.07 0.19 -5.44
N LEU A 1094 -27.29 0.60 -5.03
CA LEU A 1094 -28.13 1.52 -5.81
C LEU A 1094 -27.45 2.90 -5.98
N LEU A 1095 -26.66 3.34 -4.98
CA LEU A 1095 -25.91 4.61 -4.97
C LEU A 1095 -24.56 4.56 -5.72
N LYS A 1096 -24.03 3.37 -6.04
CA LYS A 1096 -22.77 3.16 -6.78
C LYS A 1096 -22.91 3.26 -8.30
N THR A 1097 -24.11 3.50 -8.84
CA THR A 1097 -24.32 3.81 -10.27
C THR A 1097 -23.86 5.22 -10.61
N THR A 1098 -22.57 5.49 -10.49
CA THR A 1098 -21.99 6.76 -10.95
C THR A 1098 -22.08 6.80 -12.49
N PRO A 1099 -22.71 7.83 -13.08
CA PRO A 1099 -22.79 7.96 -14.52
C PRO A 1099 -21.37 7.97 -15.15
N PRO A 1100 -21.15 7.31 -16.30
CA PRO A 1100 -19.85 7.22 -16.98
C PRO A 1100 -19.15 8.57 -17.25
N ASN A 1101 -19.91 9.66 -17.16
CA ASN A 1101 -19.62 11.03 -17.55
C ASN A 1101 -18.99 11.88 -16.43
N LEU A 1102 -18.75 11.35 -15.23
CA LEU A 1102 -18.07 12.09 -14.14
C LEU A 1102 -16.54 12.07 -14.28
N THR A 1103 -15.88 13.22 -14.08
CA THR A 1103 -14.41 13.34 -14.05
C THR A 1103 -13.84 12.73 -12.77
N GLN A 1104 -12.55 12.33 -12.80
CA GLN A 1104 -11.90 11.64 -11.67
C GLN A 1104 -11.97 12.42 -10.34
N PHE A 1105 -11.92 13.75 -10.40
CA PHE A 1105 -12.09 14.61 -9.23
C PHE A 1105 -13.46 14.41 -8.55
N TYR A 1106 -14.54 14.41 -9.33
CA TYR A 1106 -15.88 14.19 -8.78
C TYR A 1106 -16.11 12.75 -8.36
N LYS A 1107 -15.49 11.77 -9.03
CA LYS A 1107 -15.49 10.38 -8.55
C LYS A 1107 -14.85 10.28 -7.17
N ASN A 1108 -13.67 10.88 -6.96
CA ASN A 1108 -13.01 10.91 -5.66
C ASN A 1108 -13.83 11.64 -4.59
N LYS A 1109 -14.46 12.78 -4.93
CA LYS A 1109 -15.35 13.52 -4.01
C LYS A 1109 -16.59 12.73 -3.62
N VAL A 1110 -17.18 11.99 -4.56
CA VAL A 1110 -18.32 11.12 -4.32
C VAL A 1110 -17.91 9.95 -3.42
N THR A 1111 -16.78 9.30 -3.69
CA THR A 1111 -16.20 8.27 -2.82
C THR A 1111 -15.95 8.80 -1.41
N GLN A 1112 -15.36 9.99 -1.29
CA GLN A 1112 -15.04 10.62 0.00
C GLN A 1112 -16.30 11.02 0.78
N TYR A 1113 -17.32 11.54 0.10
CA TYR A 1113 -18.64 11.84 0.68
C TYR A 1113 -19.31 10.58 1.24
N PHE A 1114 -19.22 9.45 0.52
CA PHE A 1114 -19.78 8.19 1.00
C PHE A 1114 -18.95 7.53 2.11
N GLN A 1115 -17.64 7.74 2.14
CA GLN A 1115 -16.80 7.34 3.28
C GLN A 1115 -17.17 8.09 4.57
N GLU A 1116 -17.50 9.39 4.48
CA GLU A 1116 -17.94 10.20 5.64
C GLU A 1116 -19.34 9.82 6.16
N ILE A 1117 -20.20 9.22 5.32
CA ILE A 1117 -21.54 8.74 5.74
C ILE A 1117 -21.48 7.37 6.43
N ASN A 1118 -20.44 6.57 6.15
CA ASN A 1118 -20.27 5.21 6.68
C ASN A 1118 -19.43 5.14 7.97
N GLN A 1119 -18.79 6.25 8.39
CA GLN A 1119 -18.26 6.42 9.75
C GLN A 1119 -19.37 6.80 10.71
#